data_AF-A0A7W0DBW6-F1
#
_entry.id   AF-A0A7W0DBW6-F1
#
_cell.length_a   1.000
_cell.length_b   1.000
_cell.length_c   1.000
_cell.angle_alpha   90.00
_cell.angle_beta   90.00
_cell.angle_gamma   90.00
#
_symmetry.space_group_name_H-M   'P 1'
#
loop_
_entity.id
_entity.type
_entity.pdbx_description
1 polymer ?
#
loop_
_entity_poly.entity_id
_entity_poly.type
_entity_poly.pdbx_seq_one_letter_code
_entity_poly.pdbx_strand_id
1 'polypeptide(L)'
;MKSKWITIQLGYVLGASSLLTAIVYFFATNWEQLNRWEKFAPTFLLILGFYGLSVWLSHQTGRQFLSRLSLFASCVSFGVGAGLIGQTYNSHADSYTLFAVWFIPAFLFAIWTRWQPFYILSYILGHLAYCFYFFPHWQGGSDSEGVRITIWVGLAIVNGIIYLLTERGKLNSSFLKWISFQAVIGILLVLSNSYAFEDYGVFMNLPLIGALAAAVWYSHKMRSKAYLLFSGLWISATITFKYIELVVRHYNELFFIISLLFVIVFIGANVKFMTFIRAWQPAEKPRNEVLDGEAGEDVKPEGDFTKWIVRVLTVSVVIIGSLLGSLTVIGIVTLVLGFENPENVLMGFGLVVVTSMIFLKKLNALVRYTILISGLLLGAGAAVFAENIPVQFAFLALTIAAFIYIAGMVHRIFFFLAAILITAAILTNWLNSSVVILSVITGLLFVLFAGGQVIRNAAVRQPVLYSSYPSFLFTLFVLTFMTESAWYYVTNALFFILVVLALVVSRQLHSRWIFAWSMGFWTAFLVYKYYDLAWKLLHKSITFGMIGILILIFTVWYEKRHRLEAAEPETAAGANVKANRLLIAVLVLLQIAAMSIQIGKSEWLLSHGQLIKLQLEPLDPRSLIQGDYVRLRYTISEPPISDMKNDDVTSKKKISVVLAPNTATDVYEFKRVYTKGEELAPGEVRMNGTRRGYEGIDYGIENYFIPEGTGRTYEQNAKFAEVKVSAGGDAILERLILQQSVVQ
;
A
#
# COMPACT_ATOMS: atom_id res chain seq x y z
N MET A 1 -12.45 33.90 5.52
CA MET A 1 -11.77 33.48 6.77
C MET A 1 -11.34 32.00 6.81
N LYS A 2 -12.23 31.01 6.52
CA LYS A 2 -11.88 29.56 6.57
C LYS A 2 -10.68 29.12 5.70
N SER A 3 -10.46 29.77 4.55
CA SER A 3 -9.40 29.39 3.59
C SER A 3 -7.97 29.56 4.14
N LYS A 4 -7.67 30.69 4.81
CA LYS A 4 -6.32 30.96 5.36
C LYS A 4 -5.92 29.94 6.43
N TRP A 5 -6.88 29.57 7.28
CA TRP A 5 -6.68 28.59 8.35
C TRP A 5 -6.36 27.18 7.81
N ILE A 6 -7.05 26.76 6.75
CA ILE A 6 -6.79 25.47 6.08
C ILE A 6 -5.39 25.43 5.45
N THR A 7 -4.94 26.54 4.86
CA THR A 7 -3.59 26.64 4.27
C THR A 7 -2.49 26.54 5.33
N ILE A 8 -2.71 27.10 6.52
CA ILE A 8 -1.77 26.98 7.66
C ILE A 8 -1.67 25.53 8.13
N GLN A 9 -2.81 24.83 8.29
CA GLN A 9 -2.80 23.41 8.65
C GLN A 9 -2.06 22.56 7.61
N LEU A 10 -2.25 22.85 6.32
CA LEU A 10 -1.52 22.17 5.25
C LEU A 10 -0.01 22.38 5.39
N GLY A 11 0.45 23.61 5.64
CA GLY A 11 1.87 23.89 5.88
C GLY A 11 2.45 23.06 7.03
N TYR A 12 1.72 22.96 8.14
CA TYR A 12 2.09 22.09 9.27
C TYR A 12 2.13 20.61 8.90
N VAL A 13 1.17 20.11 8.11
CA VAL A 13 1.17 18.72 7.65
C VAL A 13 2.37 18.43 6.75
N LEU A 14 2.66 19.32 5.79
CA LEU A 14 3.79 19.14 4.87
C LEU A 14 5.11 19.13 5.64
N GLY A 15 5.34 20.15 6.49
CA GLY A 15 6.55 20.25 7.31
C GLY A 15 6.72 19.07 8.26
N ALA A 16 5.66 18.66 8.96
CA ALA A 16 5.70 17.51 9.86
C ALA A 16 5.91 16.20 9.11
N SER A 17 5.26 15.99 7.96
CA SER A 17 5.44 14.78 7.17
C SER A 17 6.87 14.66 6.62
N SER A 18 7.47 15.74 6.11
CA SER A 18 8.87 15.74 5.69
C SER A 18 9.83 15.48 6.85
N LEU A 19 9.58 16.07 8.03
CA LEU A 19 10.42 15.86 9.22
C LEU A 19 10.30 14.42 9.75
N LEU A 20 9.09 13.84 9.76
CA LEU A 20 8.89 12.44 10.11
C LEU A 20 9.57 11.49 9.11
N THR A 21 9.47 11.77 7.80
CA THR A 21 10.22 11.02 6.78
C THR A 21 11.73 11.11 7.03
N ALA A 22 12.25 12.29 7.37
CA ALA A 22 13.67 12.47 7.71
C ALA A 22 14.08 11.62 8.91
N ILE A 23 13.27 11.61 9.98
CA ILE A 23 13.52 10.77 11.17
C ILE A 23 13.57 9.29 10.78
N VAL A 24 12.58 8.80 10.02
CA VAL A 24 12.54 7.40 9.56
C VAL A 24 13.81 7.06 8.77
N TYR A 25 14.21 7.91 7.83
CA TYR A 25 15.37 7.68 6.97
C TYR A 25 16.70 7.74 7.73
N PHE A 26 16.81 8.66 8.70
CA PHE A 26 17.99 8.80 9.54
C PHE A 26 18.30 7.51 10.28
N PHE A 27 17.29 6.93 10.93
CA PHE A 27 17.48 5.70 11.70
C PHE A 27 17.64 4.49 10.80
N ALA A 28 16.95 4.44 9.65
CA ALA A 28 17.12 3.37 8.68
C ALA A 28 18.53 3.28 8.06
N THR A 29 19.34 4.35 8.12
CA THR A 29 20.71 4.38 7.56
C THR A 29 21.67 3.39 8.25
N ASN A 30 21.38 2.98 9.49
CA ASN A 30 22.22 2.13 10.35
C ASN A 30 23.66 2.66 10.57
N TRP A 31 23.86 3.37 11.67
CA TRP A 31 25.13 4.03 11.98
C TRP A 31 26.11 3.12 12.72
N GLU A 32 27.18 2.64 12.09
CA GLU A 32 28.21 1.88 12.81
C GLU A 32 29.03 2.73 13.80
N GLN A 33 29.24 4.01 13.48
CA GLN A 33 30.07 4.92 14.30
C GLN A 33 29.38 5.39 15.59
N LEU A 34 28.04 5.35 15.63
CA LEU A 34 27.30 5.73 16.81
C LEU A 34 27.22 4.55 17.76
N ASN A 35 27.59 4.77 19.02
CA ASN A 35 27.33 3.78 20.06
C ASN A 35 25.82 3.60 20.27
N ARG A 36 25.42 2.52 20.93
CA ARG A 36 23.99 2.18 21.09
C ARG A 36 23.21 3.27 21.83
N TRP A 37 23.82 3.94 22.82
CA TRP A 37 23.19 5.04 23.55
C TRP A 37 22.97 6.28 22.69
N GLU A 38 23.93 6.62 21.84
CA GLU A 38 23.83 7.71 20.86
C GLU A 38 22.75 7.44 19.81
N LYS A 39 22.46 6.17 19.51
CA LYS A 39 21.30 5.80 18.68
C LYS A 39 19.98 5.98 19.43
N PHE A 40 19.86 5.49 20.66
CA PHE A 40 18.58 5.46 21.37
C PHE A 40 18.16 6.79 22.01
N ALA A 41 19.11 7.57 22.56
CA ALA A 41 18.81 8.80 23.28
C ALA A 41 18.03 9.82 22.42
N PRO A 42 18.40 10.08 21.14
CA PRO A 42 17.61 10.96 20.27
C PRO A 42 16.18 10.44 20.05
N THR A 43 15.97 9.13 19.95
CA THR A 43 14.62 8.57 19.78
C THR A 43 13.75 8.79 21.02
N PHE A 44 14.28 8.56 22.22
CA PHE A 44 13.57 8.86 23.47
C PHE A 44 13.23 10.35 23.58
N LEU A 45 14.17 11.23 23.22
CA LEU A 45 13.96 12.68 23.19
C LEU A 45 12.88 13.08 22.17
N LEU A 46 12.81 12.44 21.01
CA LEU A 46 11.75 12.70 20.02
C LEU A 46 10.37 12.28 20.54
N ILE A 47 10.26 11.09 21.13
CA ILE A 47 8.98 10.58 21.68
C ILE A 47 8.47 11.52 22.78
N LEU A 48 9.32 11.82 23.76
CA LEU A 48 8.98 12.69 24.89
C LEU A 48 8.81 14.15 24.45
N GLY A 49 9.64 14.63 23.53
CA GLY A 49 9.58 15.98 23.00
C GLY A 49 8.30 16.24 22.22
N PHE A 50 7.91 15.34 21.31
CA PHE A 50 6.64 15.46 20.59
C PHE A 50 5.42 15.28 21.50
N TYR A 51 5.50 14.39 22.49
CA TYR A 51 4.44 14.26 23.48
C TYR A 51 4.31 15.51 24.37
N GLY A 52 5.42 16.03 24.90
CA GLY A 52 5.47 17.26 25.68
C GLY A 52 4.97 18.46 24.87
N LEU A 53 5.35 18.54 23.59
CA LEU A 53 4.82 19.54 22.65
C LEU A 53 3.30 19.39 22.47
N SER A 54 2.79 18.16 22.35
CA SER A 54 1.35 17.89 22.28
C SER A 54 0.61 18.41 23.52
N VAL A 55 1.14 18.13 24.72
CA VAL A 55 0.57 18.59 25.99
C VAL A 55 0.60 20.11 26.06
N TRP A 56 1.75 20.75 25.79
CA TRP A 56 1.90 22.20 25.82
C TRP A 56 0.95 22.90 24.84
N LEU A 57 0.81 22.37 23.62
CA LEU A 57 -0.13 22.88 22.62
C LEU A 57 -1.59 22.64 22.99
N SER A 58 -1.89 21.57 23.73
CA SER A 58 -3.28 21.27 24.15
C SER A 58 -3.84 22.34 25.09
N HIS A 59 -2.97 23.00 25.86
CA HIS A 59 -3.30 24.11 26.75
C HIS A 59 -3.51 25.44 26.01
N GLN A 60 -3.04 25.56 24.77
CA GLN A 60 -3.19 26.78 23.99
C GLN A 60 -4.49 26.79 23.20
N THR A 61 -5.19 27.94 23.25
CA THR A 61 -6.36 28.18 22.41
C THR A 61 -5.94 28.22 20.93
N GLY A 62 -6.72 27.59 20.07
CA GLY A 62 -6.44 27.57 18.64
C GLY A 62 -5.36 26.57 18.16
N ARG A 63 -4.81 25.72 19.04
CA ARG A 63 -3.68 24.81 18.75
C ARG A 63 -4.04 23.33 18.81
N GLN A 64 -5.32 22.98 18.79
CA GLN A 64 -5.79 21.61 18.99
C GLN A 64 -5.42 20.68 17.83
N PHE A 65 -5.39 21.19 16.60
CA PHE A 65 -4.83 20.45 15.46
C PHE A 65 -3.36 20.11 15.66
N LEU A 66 -2.54 21.10 16.03
CA LEU A 66 -1.11 20.93 16.15
C LEU A 66 -0.77 20.01 17.34
N SER A 67 -1.50 20.11 18.45
CA SER A 67 -1.42 19.17 19.57
C SER A 67 -1.63 17.72 19.14
N ARG A 68 -2.69 17.44 18.35
CA ARG A 68 -2.95 16.09 17.82
C ARG A 68 -1.87 15.62 16.83
N LEU A 69 -1.40 16.52 15.97
CA LEU A 69 -0.33 16.23 15.02
C LEU A 69 0.98 15.88 15.75
N SER A 70 1.31 16.60 16.83
CA SER A 70 2.46 16.27 17.69
C SER A 70 2.29 14.94 18.42
N LEU A 71 1.09 14.62 18.91
CA LEU A 71 0.84 13.30 19.51
C LEU A 71 1.01 12.17 18.48
N PHE A 72 0.55 12.39 17.25
CA PHE A 72 0.76 11.45 16.16
C PHE A 72 2.23 11.29 15.79
N ALA A 73 2.99 12.39 15.73
CA ALA A 73 4.43 12.37 15.54
C ALA A 73 5.14 11.57 16.65
N SER A 74 4.75 11.74 17.91
CA SER A 74 5.26 10.95 19.04
C SER A 74 5.01 9.44 18.85
N CYS A 75 3.79 9.06 18.43
CA CYS A 75 3.45 7.67 18.14
C CYS A 75 4.25 7.09 16.96
N VAL A 76 4.53 7.89 15.92
CA VAL A 76 5.40 7.48 14.82
C VAL A 76 6.85 7.32 15.28
N SER A 77 7.36 8.24 16.09
CA SER A 77 8.70 8.15 16.68
C SER A 77 8.88 6.92 17.57
N PHE A 78 7.83 6.48 18.28
CA PHE A 78 7.84 5.22 19.01
C PHE A 78 8.02 4.02 18.07
N GLY A 79 7.27 3.97 16.97
CA GLY A 79 7.44 2.93 15.94
C GLY A 79 8.85 2.88 15.37
N VAL A 80 9.42 4.04 15.06
CA VAL A 80 10.82 4.16 14.62
C VAL A 80 11.79 3.67 15.70
N GLY A 81 11.56 4.01 16.96
CA GLY A 81 12.36 3.54 18.09
C GLY A 81 12.32 2.04 18.28
N ALA A 82 11.14 1.42 18.19
CA ALA A 82 11.00 -0.03 18.23
C ALA A 82 11.77 -0.71 17.08
N GLY A 83 11.70 -0.14 15.87
CA GLY A 83 12.47 -0.63 14.72
C GLY A 83 13.98 -0.49 14.91
N LEU A 84 14.42 0.64 15.46
CA LEU A 84 15.83 0.90 15.77
C LEU A 84 16.41 -0.06 16.80
N ILE A 85 15.63 -0.45 17.82
CA ILE A 85 16.02 -1.50 18.78
C ILE A 85 16.22 -2.82 18.04
N GLY A 86 15.27 -3.19 17.18
CA GLY A 86 15.36 -4.37 16.33
C GLY A 86 16.67 -4.42 15.56
N GLN A 87 16.95 -3.33 14.86
CA GLN A 87 18.15 -3.10 14.05
C GLN A 87 19.44 -3.13 14.87
N THR A 88 19.49 -2.42 16.00
CA THR A 88 20.71 -2.25 16.81
C THR A 88 21.18 -3.54 17.46
N TYR A 89 20.25 -4.45 17.76
CA TYR A 89 20.55 -5.75 18.36
C TYR A 89 20.47 -6.92 17.38
N ASN A 90 20.46 -6.65 16.06
CA ASN A 90 20.39 -7.69 15.01
C ASN A 90 19.30 -8.73 15.28
N SER A 91 18.17 -8.25 15.81
CA SER A 91 16.98 -9.06 16.03
C SER A 91 16.02 -8.80 14.87
N HIS A 92 15.05 -9.70 14.68
CA HIS A 92 14.12 -9.63 13.55
C HIS A 92 13.27 -8.33 13.55
N ALA A 93 13.77 -7.26 12.95
CA ALA A 93 13.07 -5.97 12.83
C ALA A 93 11.94 -6.02 11.77
N ASP A 94 11.95 -7.03 10.91
CA ASP A 94 10.94 -7.49 9.96
C ASP A 94 9.89 -8.41 10.59
N SER A 95 10.04 -8.72 11.88
CA SER A 95 9.04 -9.52 12.55
C SER A 95 7.73 -8.74 12.72
N TYR A 96 6.65 -9.49 12.68
CA TYR A 96 5.34 -9.04 13.13
C TYR A 96 5.36 -8.33 14.49
N THR A 97 6.36 -8.61 15.35
CA THR A 97 6.45 -8.04 16.70
C THR A 97 6.60 -6.52 16.67
N LEU A 98 7.38 -5.97 15.73
CA LEU A 98 7.52 -4.53 15.57
C LEU A 98 6.16 -3.87 15.32
N PHE A 99 5.44 -4.36 14.32
CA PHE A 99 4.14 -3.84 13.93
C PHE A 99 3.08 -4.09 15.00
N ALA A 100 3.13 -5.23 15.70
CA ALA A 100 2.22 -5.55 16.80
C ALA A 100 2.42 -4.64 18.01
N VAL A 101 3.68 -4.41 18.41
CA VAL A 101 4.02 -3.51 19.52
C VAL A 101 3.63 -2.07 19.18
N TRP A 102 3.83 -1.63 17.93
CA TRP A 102 3.41 -0.30 17.48
C TRP A 102 1.89 -0.17 17.32
N PHE A 103 1.21 -1.25 16.92
CA PHE A 103 -0.25 -1.28 16.79
C PHE A 103 -0.96 -0.94 18.10
N ILE A 104 -0.49 -1.45 19.24
CA ILE A 104 -1.12 -1.28 20.56
C ILE A 104 -1.34 0.22 20.89
N PRO A 105 -0.31 1.08 20.96
CA PRO A 105 -0.51 2.48 21.27
C PRO A 105 -1.27 3.22 20.17
N ALA A 106 -1.05 2.91 18.89
CA ALA A 106 -1.78 3.52 17.78
C ALA A 106 -3.30 3.26 17.89
N PHE A 107 -3.70 2.04 18.25
CA PHE A 107 -5.09 1.65 18.44
C PHE A 107 -5.72 2.30 19.67
N LEU A 108 -5.01 2.33 20.81
CA LEU A 108 -5.48 3.02 22.01
C LEU A 108 -5.66 4.52 21.77
N PHE A 109 -4.70 5.17 21.09
CA PHE A 109 -4.87 6.55 20.65
C PHE A 109 -6.04 6.73 19.68
N ALA A 110 -6.32 5.77 18.79
CA ALA A 110 -7.49 5.84 17.92
C ALA A 110 -8.81 5.87 18.73
N ILE A 111 -8.93 5.02 19.75
CA ILE A 111 -10.10 4.96 20.62
C ILE A 111 -10.23 6.23 21.46
N TRP A 112 -9.15 6.66 22.10
CA TRP A 112 -9.16 7.79 23.04
C TRP A 112 -9.25 9.14 22.37
N THR A 113 -8.63 9.33 21.20
CA THR A 113 -8.68 10.63 20.48
C THR A 113 -9.84 10.69 19.50
N ARG A 114 -10.31 9.54 18.99
CA ARG A 114 -11.28 9.43 17.89
C ARG A 114 -10.87 10.20 16.63
N TRP A 115 -9.58 10.29 16.38
CA TRP A 115 -9.02 11.00 15.23
C TRP A 115 -8.71 10.04 14.07
N GLN A 116 -9.15 10.36 12.85
CA GLN A 116 -9.07 9.46 11.68
C GLN A 116 -7.65 8.92 11.39
N PRO A 117 -6.57 9.71 11.46
CA PRO A 117 -5.21 9.22 11.21
C PRO A 117 -4.78 8.08 12.14
N PHE A 118 -5.19 8.06 13.40
CA PHE A 118 -4.88 6.94 14.30
C PHE A 118 -5.66 5.66 13.94
N TYR A 119 -6.90 5.79 13.47
CA TYR A 119 -7.65 4.64 12.94
C TYR A 119 -6.99 4.06 11.69
N ILE A 120 -6.51 4.91 10.78
CA ILE A 120 -5.82 4.47 9.57
C ILE A 120 -4.49 3.81 9.93
N LEU A 121 -3.69 4.45 10.79
CA LEU A 121 -2.40 3.92 11.23
C LEU A 121 -2.57 2.56 11.93
N SER A 122 -3.49 2.44 12.89
CA SER A 122 -3.75 1.17 13.57
C SER A 122 -4.26 0.08 12.63
N TYR A 123 -5.12 0.41 11.67
CA TYR A 123 -5.56 -0.56 10.67
C TYR A 123 -4.39 -1.09 9.83
N ILE A 124 -3.53 -0.21 9.33
CA ILE A 124 -2.34 -0.60 8.55
C ILE A 124 -1.39 -1.46 9.41
N LEU A 125 -1.04 -1.01 10.62
CA LEU A 125 -0.13 -1.73 11.51
C LEU A 125 -0.68 -3.10 11.91
N GLY A 126 -1.96 -3.21 12.23
CA GLY A 126 -2.59 -4.48 12.58
C GLY A 126 -2.57 -5.49 11.42
N HIS A 127 -2.81 -5.02 10.20
CA HIS A 127 -2.73 -5.88 9.01
C HIS A 127 -1.28 -6.28 8.70
N LEU A 128 -0.32 -5.36 8.80
CA LEU A 128 1.10 -5.69 8.63
C LEU A 128 1.57 -6.70 9.68
N ALA A 129 1.20 -6.52 10.96
CA ALA A 129 1.50 -7.47 12.02
C ALA A 129 0.91 -8.85 11.71
N TYR A 130 -0.35 -8.91 11.28
CA TYR A 130 -1.00 -10.17 10.89
C TYR A 130 -0.27 -10.85 9.73
N CYS A 131 -0.02 -10.09 8.65
CA CYS A 131 0.61 -10.60 7.44
C CYS A 131 2.04 -11.08 7.72
N PHE A 132 2.88 -10.33 8.44
CA PHE A 132 4.25 -10.77 8.73
C PHE A 132 4.33 -11.92 9.73
N TYR A 133 3.31 -12.14 10.57
CA TYR A 133 3.28 -13.27 11.50
C TYR A 133 3.11 -14.59 10.73
N PHE A 134 2.14 -14.60 9.81
CA PHE A 134 1.78 -15.80 9.05
C PHE A 134 2.58 -15.95 7.75
N PHE A 135 2.90 -14.85 7.08
CA PHE A 135 3.64 -14.78 5.81
C PHE A 135 4.94 -13.95 5.95
N PRO A 136 5.92 -14.42 6.76
CA PRO A 136 7.19 -13.71 6.94
C PRO A 136 8.04 -13.66 5.65
N HIS A 137 7.84 -14.61 4.73
CA HIS A 137 8.43 -14.59 3.39
C HIS A 137 7.31 -14.67 2.35
N TRP A 138 7.44 -13.89 1.26
CA TRP A 138 6.46 -13.90 0.17
C TRP A 138 6.55 -15.19 -0.67
N GLN A 139 7.70 -15.87 -0.65
CA GLN A 139 7.85 -17.22 -1.21
C GLN A 139 7.16 -18.21 -0.28
N GLY A 140 6.21 -18.96 -0.85
CA GLY A 140 5.24 -19.78 -0.14
C GLY A 140 5.88 -20.67 0.91
N GLY A 141 5.41 -20.57 2.16
CA GLY A 141 5.74 -21.56 3.17
C GLY A 141 5.24 -22.93 2.76
N SER A 142 5.89 -23.98 3.26
CA SER A 142 5.47 -25.39 3.11
C SER A 142 4.13 -25.72 3.80
N ASP A 143 3.37 -24.71 4.21
CA ASP A 143 2.10 -24.86 4.89
C ASP A 143 1.09 -25.46 3.91
N SER A 144 0.40 -26.50 4.36
CA SER A 144 -0.71 -27.07 3.59
C SER A 144 -1.71 -25.99 3.18
N GLU A 145 -2.33 -26.18 2.03
CA GLU A 145 -3.27 -25.23 1.46
C GLU A 145 -4.39 -24.84 2.45
N GLY A 146 -4.93 -25.82 3.19
CA GLY A 146 -5.96 -25.59 4.20
C GLY A 146 -5.54 -24.66 5.34
N VAL A 147 -4.26 -24.69 5.75
CA VAL A 147 -3.72 -23.77 6.76
C VAL A 147 -3.66 -22.35 6.19
N ARG A 148 -3.15 -22.18 4.97
CA ARG A 148 -3.10 -20.87 4.29
C ARG A 148 -4.50 -20.26 4.16
N ILE A 149 -5.49 -21.06 3.78
CA ILE A 149 -6.89 -20.62 3.71
C ILE A 149 -7.42 -20.22 5.08
N THR A 150 -7.18 -21.02 6.11
CA THR A 150 -7.63 -20.72 7.48
C THR A 150 -7.09 -19.38 7.98
N ILE A 151 -5.83 -19.07 7.67
CA ILE A 151 -5.20 -17.78 7.97
C ILE A 151 -5.96 -16.63 7.28
N TRP A 152 -6.11 -16.68 5.96
CA TRP A 152 -6.84 -15.63 5.23
C TRP A 152 -8.30 -15.50 5.68
N VAL A 153 -8.99 -16.60 5.97
CA VAL A 153 -10.34 -16.59 6.55
C VAL A 153 -10.35 -15.89 7.91
N GLY A 154 -9.35 -16.15 8.76
CA GLY A 154 -9.16 -15.43 10.02
C GLY A 154 -9.06 -13.91 9.83
N LEU A 155 -8.30 -13.45 8.82
CA LEU A 155 -8.20 -12.03 8.49
C LEU A 155 -9.52 -11.44 7.97
N ALA A 156 -10.29 -12.22 7.20
CA ALA A 156 -11.65 -11.85 6.79
C ALA A 156 -12.59 -11.72 7.99
N ILE A 157 -12.55 -12.63 8.95
CA ILE A 157 -13.34 -12.56 10.19
C ILE A 157 -13.00 -11.31 10.99
N VAL A 158 -11.71 -11.00 11.16
CA VAL A 158 -11.25 -9.78 11.86
C VAL A 158 -11.84 -8.53 11.19
N ASN A 159 -11.82 -8.45 9.87
CA ASN A 159 -12.44 -7.35 9.13
C ASN A 159 -13.96 -7.31 9.30
N GLY A 160 -14.64 -8.46 9.32
CA GLY A 160 -16.06 -8.56 9.66
C GLY A 160 -16.37 -8.01 11.07
N ILE A 161 -15.53 -8.30 12.06
CA ILE A 161 -15.67 -7.77 13.42
C ILE A 161 -15.47 -6.24 13.43
N ILE A 162 -14.42 -5.73 12.77
CA ILE A 162 -14.17 -4.28 12.66
C ILE A 162 -15.39 -3.58 12.04
N TYR A 163 -15.94 -4.16 10.97
CA TYR A 163 -17.14 -3.67 10.33
C TYR A 163 -18.32 -3.60 11.32
N LEU A 164 -18.62 -4.69 12.03
CA LEU A 164 -19.70 -4.73 13.02
C LEU A 164 -19.49 -3.73 14.17
N LEU A 165 -18.27 -3.54 14.64
CA LEU A 165 -17.94 -2.55 15.68
C LEU A 165 -18.16 -1.12 15.21
N THR A 166 -17.83 -0.82 13.94
CA THR A 166 -18.11 0.49 13.35
C THR A 166 -19.60 0.71 13.08
N GLU A 167 -20.32 -0.32 12.65
CA GLU A 167 -21.77 -0.26 12.43
C GLU A 167 -22.53 0.00 13.73
N ARG A 168 -22.12 -0.65 14.83
CA ARG A 168 -22.68 -0.44 16.17
C ARG A 168 -22.21 0.87 16.82
N GLY A 169 -21.45 1.71 16.13
CA GLY A 169 -20.95 2.99 16.63
C GLY A 169 -19.90 2.90 17.73
N LYS A 170 -19.35 1.70 18.02
CA LYS A 170 -18.26 1.53 18.99
C LYS A 170 -16.94 2.10 18.48
N LEU A 171 -16.70 2.02 17.17
CA LEU A 171 -15.59 2.65 16.48
C LEU A 171 -16.12 3.74 15.55
N ASN A 172 -15.66 4.99 15.72
CA ASN A 172 -16.16 6.13 14.96
C ASN A 172 -15.25 6.46 13.75
N SER A 173 -15.32 5.61 12.72
CA SER A 173 -14.61 5.87 11.47
C SER A 173 -15.37 5.36 10.25
N SER A 174 -15.80 6.31 9.42
CA SER A 174 -16.41 6.02 8.12
C SER A 174 -15.45 5.31 7.17
N PHE A 175 -14.15 5.61 7.28
CA PHE A 175 -13.12 4.93 6.49
C PHE A 175 -13.00 3.46 6.90
N LEU A 176 -12.88 3.17 8.20
CA LEU A 176 -12.78 1.79 8.70
C LEU A 176 -14.03 0.96 8.35
N LYS A 177 -15.22 1.55 8.52
CA LYS A 177 -16.49 0.91 8.13
C LYS A 177 -16.51 0.56 6.65
N TRP A 178 -16.00 1.45 5.80
CA TRP A 178 -15.95 1.21 4.37
C TRP A 178 -14.90 0.17 3.99
N ILE A 179 -13.64 0.35 4.40
CA ILE A 179 -12.52 -0.52 3.99
C ILE A 179 -12.68 -1.95 4.51
N SER A 180 -13.14 -2.14 5.75
CA SER A 180 -13.32 -3.47 6.34
C SER A 180 -14.40 -4.28 5.63
N PHE A 181 -15.51 -3.64 5.21
CA PHE A 181 -16.53 -4.28 4.39
C PHE A 181 -15.97 -4.75 3.03
N GLN A 182 -15.16 -3.91 2.37
CA GLN A 182 -14.54 -4.27 1.10
C GLN A 182 -13.50 -5.39 1.28
N ALA A 183 -12.71 -5.36 2.35
CA ALA A 183 -11.65 -6.32 2.64
C ALA A 183 -12.19 -7.75 2.79
N VAL A 184 -13.34 -7.95 3.44
CA VAL A 184 -13.97 -9.28 3.58
C VAL A 184 -14.21 -9.93 2.22
N ILE A 185 -14.85 -9.19 1.30
CA ILE A 185 -15.18 -9.72 -0.03
C ILE A 185 -13.91 -9.90 -0.87
N GLY A 186 -12.96 -8.95 -0.79
CA GLY A 186 -11.68 -9.04 -1.50
C GLY A 186 -10.85 -10.24 -1.08
N ILE A 187 -10.78 -10.55 0.22
CA ILE A 187 -10.08 -11.74 0.74
C ILE A 187 -10.74 -13.01 0.22
N LEU A 188 -12.07 -13.11 0.29
CA LEU A 188 -12.80 -14.28 -0.21
C LEU A 188 -12.64 -14.46 -1.73
N LEU A 189 -12.54 -13.36 -2.49
CA LEU A 189 -12.26 -13.41 -3.92
C LEU A 189 -10.86 -14.00 -4.19
N VAL A 190 -9.84 -13.55 -3.46
CA VAL A 190 -8.48 -14.10 -3.55
C VAL A 190 -8.46 -15.59 -3.19
N LEU A 191 -9.15 -15.97 -2.11
CA LEU A 191 -9.24 -17.37 -1.67
C LEU A 191 -9.98 -18.27 -2.65
N SER A 192 -10.87 -17.72 -3.47
CA SER A 192 -11.56 -18.48 -4.50
C SER A 192 -10.65 -18.86 -5.69
N ASN A 193 -9.43 -18.32 -5.79
CA ASN A 193 -8.55 -18.55 -6.92
C ASN A 193 -8.05 -20.00 -6.98
N SER A 194 -8.53 -20.79 -7.94
CA SER A 194 -8.16 -22.21 -8.05
C SER A 194 -6.74 -22.45 -8.57
N TYR A 195 -6.02 -21.42 -9.05
CA TYR A 195 -4.59 -21.52 -9.37
C TYR A 195 -3.70 -21.29 -8.15
N ALA A 196 -4.16 -20.49 -7.20
CA ALA A 196 -3.41 -20.21 -5.98
C ALA A 196 -3.68 -21.27 -4.88
N PHE A 197 -4.84 -21.93 -5.00
CA PHE A 197 -5.42 -22.89 -4.07
C PHE A 197 -6.05 -24.04 -4.88
N GLU A 198 -5.27 -25.06 -5.24
CA GLU A 198 -5.66 -26.12 -6.17
C GLU A 198 -6.72 -27.06 -5.57
N ASP A 199 -6.56 -27.44 -4.30
CA ASP A 199 -7.43 -28.41 -3.63
C ASP A 199 -8.75 -27.77 -3.18
N TYR A 200 -8.69 -26.55 -2.64
CA TYR A 200 -9.80 -25.90 -1.94
C TYR A 200 -10.33 -24.66 -2.66
N GLY A 201 -9.59 -24.07 -3.60
CA GLY A 201 -9.98 -22.80 -4.26
C GLY A 201 -11.35 -22.89 -4.95
N VAL A 202 -11.68 -24.05 -5.53
CA VAL A 202 -13.02 -24.30 -6.12
C VAL A 202 -14.11 -24.25 -5.05
N PHE A 203 -13.89 -24.85 -3.88
CA PHE A 203 -14.86 -24.85 -2.78
C PHE A 203 -15.01 -23.46 -2.14
N MET A 204 -13.94 -22.65 -2.15
CA MET A 204 -13.97 -21.27 -1.66
C MET A 204 -14.86 -20.33 -2.48
N ASN A 205 -15.37 -20.75 -3.63
CA ASN A 205 -16.46 -20.04 -4.33
C ASN A 205 -17.77 -20.03 -3.52
N LEU A 206 -18.07 -21.06 -2.73
CA LEU A 206 -19.29 -21.11 -1.92
C LEU A 206 -19.36 -20.00 -0.86
N PRO A 207 -18.36 -19.82 0.03
CA PRO A 207 -18.37 -18.72 0.99
C PRO A 207 -18.31 -17.35 0.31
N LEU A 208 -17.64 -17.22 -0.85
CA LEU A 208 -17.67 -15.99 -1.65
C LEU A 208 -19.09 -15.65 -2.13
N ILE A 209 -19.80 -16.61 -2.73
CA ILE A 209 -21.19 -16.45 -3.17
C ILE A 209 -22.08 -16.11 -1.97
N GLY A 210 -21.91 -16.80 -0.85
CA GLY A 210 -22.62 -16.52 0.41
C GLY A 210 -22.39 -15.09 0.89
N ALA A 211 -21.14 -14.61 0.87
CA ALA A 211 -20.79 -13.24 1.27
C ALA A 211 -21.37 -12.18 0.31
N LEU A 212 -21.34 -12.44 -1.00
CA LEU A 212 -21.97 -11.56 -2.00
C LEU A 212 -23.49 -11.49 -1.82
N ALA A 213 -24.14 -12.64 -1.61
CA ALA A 213 -25.57 -12.71 -1.33
C ALA A 213 -25.93 -11.98 -0.03
N ALA A 214 -25.14 -12.17 1.03
CA ALA A 214 -25.30 -11.46 2.29
C ALA A 214 -25.10 -9.95 2.13
N ALA A 215 -24.12 -9.51 1.33
CA ALA A 215 -23.89 -8.11 1.03
C ALA A 215 -25.09 -7.47 0.29
N VAL A 216 -25.65 -8.17 -0.71
CA VAL A 216 -26.86 -7.74 -1.41
C VAL A 216 -28.06 -7.69 -0.45
N TRP A 217 -28.30 -8.75 0.32
CA TRP A 217 -29.38 -8.81 1.30
C TRP A 217 -29.27 -7.69 2.35
N TYR A 218 -28.06 -7.48 2.88
CA TYR A 218 -27.77 -6.44 3.85
C TYR A 218 -28.00 -5.04 3.27
N SER A 219 -27.60 -4.82 2.02
CA SER A 219 -27.84 -3.55 1.34
C SER A 219 -29.34 -3.24 1.17
N HIS A 220 -30.15 -4.28 0.93
CA HIS A 220 -31.60 -4.17 0.87
C HIS A 220 -32.20 -3.87 2.25
N LYS A 221 -31.75 -4.59 3.29
CA LYS A 221 -32.17 -4.37 4.69
C LYS A 221 -31.84 -2.97 5.19
N MET A 222 -30.60 -2.50 4.95
CA MET A 222 -30.17 -1.15 5.33
C MET A 222 -30.75 -0.05 4.42
N ARG A 223 -31.48 -0.44 3.36
CA ARG A 223 -32.00 0.47 2.32
C ARG A 223 -30.94 1.44 1.80
N SER A 224 -29.70 0.97 1.71
CA SER A 224 -28.56 1.80 1.36
C SER A 224 -28.15 1.54 -0.08
N LYS A 225 -28.46 2.51 -0.95
CA LYS A 225 -28.09 2.51 -2.37
C LYS A 225 -26.57 2.40 -2.56
N ALA A 226 -25.78 2.98 -1.66
CA ALA A 226 -24.32 2.84 -1.68
C ALA A 226 -23.85 1.38 -1.56
N TYR A 227 -24.34 0.64 -0.56
CA TYR A 227 -23.93 -0.76 -0.35
C TYR A 227 -24.45 -1.68 -1.45
N LEU A 228 -25.64 -1.42 -2.00
CA LEU A 228 -26.19 -2.22 -3.10
C LEU A 228 -25.31 -2.08 -4.34
N LEU A 229 -24.87 -0.85 -4.63
CA LEU A 229 -23.97 -0.55 -5.73
C LEU A 229 -22.61 -1.24 -5.56
N PHE A 230 -22.00 -1.18 -4.37
CA PHE A 230 -20.73 -1.88 -4.10
C PHE A 230 -20.88 -3.40 -4.16
N SER A 231 -22.00 -3.95 -3.70
CA SER A 231 -22.26 -5.39 -3.81
C SER A 231 -22.34 -5.82 -5.28
N GLY A 232 -23.02 -5.03 -6.12
CA GLY A 232 -23.03 -5.23 -7.57
C GLY A 232 -21.63 -5.15 -8.20
N LEU A 233 -20.81 -4.19 -7.77
CA LEU A 233 -19.41 -4.07 -8.22
C LEU A 233 -18.62 -5.35 -7.93
N TRP A 234 -18.73 -5.88 -6.72
CA TRP A 234 -18.03 -7.10 -6.33
C TRP A 234 -18.52 -8.33 -7.07
N ILE A 235 -19.83 -8.41 -7.39
CA ILE A 235 -20.36 -9.47 -8.26
C ILE A 235 -19.70 -9.36 -9.65
N SER A 236 -19.67 -8.17 -10.25
CA SER A 236 -19.01 -7.97 -11.55
C SER A 236 -17.50 -8.29 -11.49
N ALA A 237 -16.81 -7.86 -10.42
CA ALA A 237 -15.39 -8.16 -10.22
C ALA A 237 -15.14 -9.67 -10.07
N THR A 238 -15.99 -10.36 -9.32
CA THR A 238 -15.93 -11.82 -9.15
C THR A 238 -16.14 -12.54 -10.48
N ILE A 239 -17.17 -12.17 -11.24
CA ILE A 239 -17.41 -12.73 -12.58
C ILE A 239 -16.20 -12.50 -13.49
N THR A 240 -15.60 -11.32 -13.44
CA THR A 240 -14.42 -10.99 -14.26
C THR A 240 -13.22 -11.84 -13.87
N PHE A 241 -12.95 -11.93 -12.58
CA PHE A 241 -11.86 -12.73 -12.04
C PHE A 241 -12.01 -14.20 -12.43
N LYS A 242 -13.22 -14.76 -12.28
CA LYS A 242 -13.54 -16.14 -12.66
C LYS A 242 -13.46 -16.37 -14.16
N TYR A 243 -13.85 -15.38 -14.96
CA TYR A 243 -13.68 -15.47 -16.41
C TYR A 243 -12.20 -15.55 -16.80
N ILE A 244 -11.35 -14.70 -16.23
CA ILE A 244 -9.89 -14.75 -16.49
C ILE A 244 -9.32 -16.10 -16.07
N GLU A 245 -9.71 -16.61 -14.89
CA GLU A 245 -9.33 -17.94 -14.42
C GLU A 245 -9.74 -19.05 -15.41
N LEU A 246 -10.96 -18.99 -15.95
CA LEU A 246 -11.44 -19.94 -16.95
C LEU A 246 -10.72 -19.81 -18.30
N VAL A 247 -10.39 -18.59 -18.74
CA VAL A 247 -9.59 -18.36 -19.96
C VAL A 247 -8.24 -19.05 -19.85
N VAL A 248 -7.56 -18.91 -18.71
CA VAL A 248 -6.25 -19.55 -18.51
C VAL A 248 -6.39 -21.06 -18.44
N ARG A 249 -7.49 -21.60 -17.88
CA ARG A 249 -7.67 -23.04 -17.68
C ARG A 249 -8.12 -23.78 -18.93
N HIS A 250 -8.97 -23.13 -19.72
CA HIS A 250 -9.63 -23.70 -20.89
C HIS A 250 -9.32 -22.88 -22.14
N TYR A 251 -8.05 -22.56 -22.36
CA TYR A 251 -7.58 -21.83 -23.53
C TYR A 251 -7.71 -22.70 -24.80
N ASN A 252 -8.93 -22.76 -25.36
CA ASN A 252 -9.24 -23.49 -26.59
C ASN A 252 -10.27 -22.72 -27.44
N GLU A 253 -10.43 -23.13 -28.70
CA GLU A 253 -11.26 -22.41 -29.68
C GLU A 253 -12.72 -22.31 -29.25
N LEU A 254 -13.27 -23.44 -28.80
CA LEU A 254 -14.66 -23.56 -28.39
C LEU A 254 -14.98 -22.66 -27.17
N PHE A 255 -14.05 -22.54 -26.23
CA PHE A 255 -14.19 -21.66 -25.08
C PHE A 255 -14.35 -20.19 -25.51
N PHE A 256 -13.54 -19.70 -26.44
CA PHE A 256 -13.64 -18.31 -26.90
C PHE A 256 -14.90 -18.06 -27.73
N ILE A 257 -15.36 -19.04 -28.52
CA ILE A 257 -16.63 -18.95 -29.26
C ILE A 257 -17.81 -18.86 -28.28
N ILE A 258 -17.86 -19.72 -27.25
CA ILE A 258 -18.90 -19.67 -26.21
C ILE A 258 -18.79 -18.38 -25.37
N SER A 259 -17.57 -17.92 -25.12
CA SER A 259 -17.32 -16.70 -24.37
C SER A 259 -17.91 -15.46 -25.03
N LEU A 260 -18.03 -15.44 -26.36
CA LEU A 260 -18.73 -14.37 -27.07
C LEU A 260 -20.20 -14.26 -26.63
N LEU A 261 -20.90 -15.40 -26.56
CA LEU A 261 -22.29 -15.44 -26.07
C LEU A 261 -22.36 -15.01 -24.61
N PHE A 262 -21.43 -15.49 -23.78
CA PHE A 262 -21.35 -15.11 -22.37
C PHE A 262 -21.18 -13.59 -22.19
N VAL A 263 -20.26 -12.96 -22.93
CA VAL A 263 -20.04 -11.51 -22.87
C VAL A 263 -21.30 -10.74 -23.28
N ILE A 264 -22.01 -11.18 -24.33
CA ILE A 264 -23.27 -10.56 -24.75
C ILE A 264 -24.32 -10.64 -23.63
N VAL A 265 -24.50 -11.82 -23.04
CA VAL A 265 -25.43 -12.03 -21.91
C VAL A 265 -25.02 -11.17 -20.71
N PHE A 266 -23.72 -11.13 -20.39
CA PHE A 266 -23.18 -10.36 -19.27
C PHE A 266 -23.43 -8.85 -19.43
N ILE A 267 -23.17 -8.29 -20.62
CA ILE A 267 -23.46 -6.89 -20.92
C ILE A 267 -24.98 -6.63 -20.78
N GLY A 268 -25.82 -7.52 -21.31
CA GLY A 268 -27.28 -7.42 -21.17
C GLY A 268 -27.76 -7.46 -19.72
N ALA A 269 -27.19 -8.35 -18.89
CA ALA A 269 -27.49 -8.46 -17.47
C ALA A 269 -27.10 -7.18 -16.71
N ASN A 270 -25.93 -6.62 -17.00
CA ASN A 270 -25.47 -5.36 -16.42
C ASN A 270 -26.37 -4.17 -16.78
N VAL A 271 -26.87 -4.10 -18.02
CA VAL A 271 -27.85 -3.10 -18.44
C VAL A 271 -29.11 -3.21 -17.59
N LYS A 272 -29.65 -4.42 -17.44
CA LYS A 272 -30.86 -4.66 -16.62
C LYS A 272 -30.62 -4.28 -15.15
N PHE A 273 -29.48 -4.66 -14.59
CA PHE A 273 -29.10 -4.33 -13.21
C PHE A 273 -28.99 -2.82 -12.99
N MET A 274 -28.34 -2.10 -13.91
CA MET A 274 -28.24 -0.64 -13.81
C MET A 274 -29.60 0.05 -13.95
N THR A 275 -30.48 -0.45 -14.80
CA THR A 275 -31.87 0.03 -14.90
C THR A 275 -32.62 -0.20 -13.60
N PHE A 276 -32.48 -1.39 -13.00
CA PHE A 276 -33.08 -1.72 -11.70
C PHE A 276 -32.61 -0.77 -10.59
N ILE A 277 -31.30 -0.53 -10.45
CA ILE A 277 -30.79 0.36 -9.40
C ILE A 277 -31.24 1.81 -9.59
N ARG A 278 -31.37 2.27 -10.84
CA ARG A 278 -31.88 3.62 -11.13
C ARG A 278 -33.35 3.76 -10.75
N ALA A 279 -34.15 2.70 -10.96
CA ALA A 279 -35.55 2.66 -10.55
C ALA A 279 -35.75 2.46 -9.04
N TRP A 280 -34.75 1.92 -8.33
CA TRP A 280 -34.82 1.66 -6.90
C TRP A 280 -34.65 2.95 -6.07
N GLN A 281 -35.75 3.42 -5.48
CA GLN A 281 -35.78 4.51 -4.50
C GLN A 281 -35.98 3.95 -3.08
N PRO A 282 -35.07 4.21 -2.12
CA PRO A 282 -35.31 3.85 -0.73
C PRO A 282 -36.40 4.76 -0.15
N ALA A 283 -37.50 4.19 0.37
CA ALA A 283 -38.57 4.96 1.00
C ALA A 283 -38.03 5.78 2.18
N GLU A 284 -38.50 7.03 2.30
CA GLU A 284 -38.14 7.97 3.37
C GLU A 284 -38.33 7.32 4.76
N LYS A 285 -37.42 7.61 5.70
CA LYS A 285 -37.62 7.24 7.10
C LYS A 285 -38.93 7.88 7.59
N PRO A 286 -39.81 7.17 8.31
CA PRO A 286 -40.99 7.79 8.89
C PRO A 286 -40.52 8.94 9.80
N ARG A 287 -41.08 10.14 9.57
CA ARG A 287 -40.95 11.27 10.49
C ARG A 287 -41.44 10.78 11.85
N ASN A 288 -40.58 10.83 12.87
CA ASN A 288 -41.10 10.84 14.23
C ASN A 288 -41.98 12.08 14.35
N GLU A 289 -43.21 11.89 14.82
CA GLU A 289 -44.18 12.92 15.15
C GLU A 289 -43.51 13.99 16.02
N VAL A 290 -43.19 15.13 15.43
CA VAL A 290 -43.03 16.39 16.14
C VAL A 290 -44.20 17.24 15.66
N LEU A 291 -45.01 17.62 16.65
CA LEU A 291 -46.24 18.37 16.54
C LEU A 291 -46.09 19.62 15.67
N ASP A 292 -47.14 19.84 14.87
CA ASP A 292 -47.58 21.00 14.12
C ASP A 292 -46.73 22.28 14.10
N GLY A 293 -46.53 22.79 12.88
CA GLY A 293 -46.28 24.20 12.62
C GLY A 293 -45.01 24.48 11.82
N GLU A 294 -45.11 24.40 10.50
CA GLU A 294 -44.65 25.40 9.51
C GLU A 294 -44.46 24.77 8.13
N ALA A 295 -45.08 25.41 7.16
CA ALA A 295 -45.19 24.95 5.78
C ALA A 295 -43.88 25.15 5.01
N GLY A 296 -43.55 24.15 4.19
CA GLY A 296 -42.76 24.32 2.97
C GLY A 296 -41.24 24.39 3.14
N GLU A 297 -40.56 23.24 3.20
CA GLU A 297 -39.16 23.13 2.79
C GLU A 297 -38.86 21.75 2.18
N ASP A 298 -38.64 21.80 0.86
CA ASP A 298 -37.83 20.96 -0.01
C ASP A 298 -37.61 19.45 0.30
N VAL A 299 -38.05 18.66 -0.68
CA VAL A 299 -37.58 17.30 -0.97
C VAL A 299 -36.05 17.28 -0.93
N LYS A 300 -35.46 16.61 0.07
CA LYS A 300 -34.00 16.45 0.15
C LYS A 300 -33.48 15.76 -1.11
N PRO A 301 -32.60 16.39 -1.92
CA PRO A 301 -32.07 15.77 -3.11
C PRO A 301 -31.26 14.52 -2.73
N GLU A 302 -31.36 13.45 -3.53
CA GLU A 302 -30.47 12.27 -3.45
C GLU A 302 -29.03 12.75 -3.18
N GLY A 303 -28.48 12.39 -2.02
CA GLY A 303 -27.19 12.91 -1.57
C GLY A 303 -26.09 12.70 -2.61
N ASP A 304 -25.23 13.71 -2.79
CA ASP A 304 -24.16 13.73 -3.79
C ASP A 304 -23.31 12.46 -3.84
N PHE A 305 -23.14 11.80 -2.69
CA PHE A 305 -22.41 10.54 -2.56
C PHE A 305 -23.06 9.38 -3.33
N THR A 306 -24.38 9.24 -3.27
CA THR A 306 -25.10 8.16 -3.98
C THR A 306 -25.02 8.36 -5.49
N LYS A 307 -25.18 9.60 -5.96
CA LYS A 307 -25.00 9.94 -7.38
C LYS A 307 -23.58 9.65 -7.85
N TRP A 308 -22.58 9.95 -7.02
CA TRP A 308 -21.19 9.62 -7.29
C TRP A 308 -20.97 8.10 -7.38
N ILE A 309 -21.50 7.30 -6.46
CA ILE A 309 -21.35 5.84 -6.51
C ILE A 309 -22.04 5.26 -7.76
N VAL A 310 -23.24 5.71 -8.13
CA VAL A 310 -23.91 5.23 -9.36
C VAL A 310 -23.04 5.50 -10.59
N ARG A 311 -22.38 6.67 -10.65
CA ARG A 311 -21.44 6.97 -11.73
C ARG A 311 -20.25 6.03 -11.69
N VAL A 312 -19.57 5.90 -10.54
CA VAL A 312 -18.42 4.99 -10.38
C VAL A 312 -18.78 3.58 -10.79
N LEU A 313 -19.91 3.03 -10.29
CA LEU A 313 -20.36 1.70 -10.66
C LEU A 313 -20.64 1.57 -12.16
N THR A 314 -21.32 2.56 -12.77
CA THR A 314 -21.57 2.55 -14.21
C THR A 314 -20.24 2.48 -14.97
N VAL A 315 -19.24 3.28 -14.57
CA VAL A 315 -17.91 3.25 -15.18
C VAL A 315 -17.23 1.89 -14.96
N SER A 316 -17.26 1.34 -13.76
CA SER A 316 -16.63 0.06 -13.44
C SER A 316 -17.25 -1.10 -14.21
N VAL A 317 -18.58 -1.15 -14.32
CA VAL A 317 -19.32 -2.15 -15.11
C VAL A 317 -18.92 -2.08 -16.58
N VAL A 318 -18.81 -0.85 -17.13
CA VAL A 318 -18.34 -0.63 -18.49
C VAL A 318 -16.89 -1.09 -18.66
N ILE A 319 -16.00 -0.77 -17.72
CA ILE A 319 -14.59 -1.22 -17.74
C ILE A 319 -14.52 -2.75 -17.72
N ILE A 320 -15.25 -3.38 -16.80
CA ILE A 320 -15.30 -4.84 -16.63
C ILE A 320 -15.82 -5.51 -17.90
N GLY A 321 -16.97 -5.07 -18.41
CA GLY A 321 -17.51 -5.60 -19.66
C GLY A 321 -16.56 -5.38 -20.84
N SER A 322 -15.83 -4.27 -20.84
CA SER A 322 -14.86 -3.96 -21.90
C SER A 322 -13.62 -4.84 -21.84
N LEU A 323 -13.12 -5.12 -20.63
CA LEU A 323 -12.01 -6.04 -20.38
C LEU A 323 -12.35 -7.46 -20.84
N LEU A 324 -13.53 -7.95 -20.45
CA LEU A 324 -14.05 -9.26 -20.86
C LEU A 324 -14.20 -9.34 -22.38
N GLY A 325 -14.84 -8.31 -22.98
CA GLY A 325 -14.99 -8.20 -24.43
C GLY A 325 -13.64 -8.20 -25.15
N SER A 326 -12.68 -7.39 -24.69
CA SER A 326 -11.35 -7.33 -25.29
C SER A 326 -10.60 -8.65 -25.18
N LEU A 327 -10.60 -9.31 -24.02
CA LEU A 327 -9.95 -10.62 -23.83
C LEU A 327 -10.55 -11.69 -24.75
N THR A 328 -11.87 -11.68 -24.91
CA THR A 328 -12.57 -12.60 -25.81
C THR A 328 -12.15 -12.39 -27.25
N VAL A 329 -12.12 -11.13 -27.71
CA VAL A 329 -11.73 -10.80 -29.08
C VAL A 329 -10.26 -11.11 -29.33
N ILE A 330 -9.37 -10.83 -28.37
CA ILE A 330 -7.95 -11.21 -28.46
C ILE A 330 -7.84 -12.72 -28.70
N GLY A 331 -8.48 -13.54 -27.86
CA GLY A 331 -8.45 -15.00 -28.04
C GLY A 331 -9.05 -15.48 -29.35
N ILE A 332 -10.13 -14.85 -29.84
CA ILE A 332 -10.68 -15.18 -31.16
C ILE A 332 -9.67 -14.87 -32.26
N VAL A 333 -9.06 -13.68 -32.27
CA VAL A 333 -8.13 -13.28 -33.32
C VAL A 333 -6.84 -14.10 -33.28
N THR A 334 -6.30 -14.37 -32.09
CA THR A 334 -5.00 -15.04 -31.93
C THR A 334 -5.12 -16.56 -32.03
N LEU A 335 -6.17 -17.17 -31.47
CA LEU A 335 -6.29 -18.62 -31.38
C LEU A 335 -7.32 -19.21 -32.35
N VAL A 336 -8.51 -18.61 -32.48
CA VAL A 336 -9.55 -19.18 -33.37
C VAL A 336 -9.25 -18.89 -34.83
N LEU A 337 -8.82 -17.66 -35.15
CA LEU A 337 -8.54 -17.24 -36.52
C LEU A 337 -7.08 -17.42 -36.93
N GLY A 338 -6.15 -17.50 -35.95
CA GLY A 338 -4.75 -17.85 -36.19
C GLY A 338 -3.98 -16.87 -37.10
N PHE A 339 -4.24 -15.56 -37.00
CA PHE A 339 -3.52 -14.57 -37.81
C PHE A 339 -2.03 -14.47 -37.44
N GLU A 340 -1.16 -14.31 -38.45
CA GLU A 340 0.30 -14.15 -38.24
C GLU A 340 0.67 -12.87 -37.49
N ASN A 341 -0.01 -11.76 -37.78
CA ASN A 341 0.22 -10.44 -37.18
C ASN A 341 -1.05 -9.95 -36.46
N PRO A 342 -1.41 -10.58 -35.32
CA PRO A 342 -2.70 -10.35 -34.66
C PRO A 342 -2.84 -8.92 -34.15
N GLU A 343 -1.76 -8.23 -33.78
CA GLU A 343 -1.78 -6.85 -33.31
C GLU A 343 -2.30 -5.87 -34.38
N ASN A 344 -1.92 -6.05 -35.64
CA ASN A 344 -2.45 -5.22 -36.74
C ASN A 344 -3.94 -5.46 -36.97
N VAL A 345 -4.39 -6.71 -36.86
CA VAL A 345 -5.81 -7.08 -36.99
C VAL A 345 -6.63 -6.52 -35.83
N LEU A 346 -6.13 -6.63 -34.59
CA LEU A 346 -6.78 -6.08 -33.40
C LEU A 346 -6.85 -4.55 -33.43
N MET A 347 -5.82 -3.89 -33.96
CA MET A 347 -5.80 -2.45 -34.16
C MET A 347 -6.83 -2.01 -35.21
N GLY A 348 -6.87 -2.69 -36.35
CA GLY A 348 -7.88 -2.45 -37.39
C GLY A 348 -9.30 -2.72 -36.90
N PHE A 349 -9.50 -3.81 -36.16
CA PHE A 349 -10.78 -4.14 -35.51
C PHE A 349 -11.19 -3.05 -34.53
N GLY A 350 -10.26 -2.59 -33.68
CA GLY A 350 -10.47 -1.47 -32.76
C GLY A 350 -10.92 -0.21 -33.50
N LEU A 351 -10.27 0.15 -34.61
CA LEU A 351 -10.62 1.28 -35.45
C LEU A 351 -12.04 1.17 -36.03
N VAL A 352 -12.41 0.01 -36.57
CA VAL A 352 -13.75 -0.25 -37.12
C VAL A 352 -14.82 -0.21 -36.04
N VAL A 353 -14.57 -0.88 -34.90
CA VAL A 353 -15.52 -0.95 -33.78
C VAL A 353 -15.75 0.43 -33.18
N VAL A 354 -14.67 1.18 -32.92
CA VAL A 354 -14.76 2.54 -32.39
C VAL A 354 -15.59 3.37 -33.35
N THR A 355 -15.21 3.45 -34.62
CA THR A 355 -15.93 4.23 -35.65
C THR A 355 -17.41 3.86 -35.71
N SER A 356 -17.73 2.57 -35.77
CA SER A 356 -19.11 2.07 -35.83
C SER A 356 -19.93 2.51 -34.61
N MET A 357 -19.36 2.39 -33.41
CA MET A 357 -20.03 2.79 -32.17
C MET A 357 -20.18 4.32 -32.03
N ILE A 358 -19.43 5.14 -32.77
CA ILE A 358 -19.67 6.59 -32.84
C ILE A 358 -20.99 6.89 -33.57
N PHE A 359 -21.29 6.17 -34.65
CA PHE A 359 -22.46 6.40 -35.49
C PHE A 359 -23.73 5.69 -35.00
N LEU A 360 -23.61 4.54 -34.32
CA LEU A 360 -24.74 3.74 -33.83
C LEU A 360 -25.39 4.33 -32.56
N LYS A 361 -26.00 5.51 -32.68
CA LYS A 361 -26.62 6.26 -31.56
C LYS A 361 -27.92 5.63 -31.04
N LYS A 362 -28.55 4.71 -31.78
CA LYS A 362 -29.81 4.06 -31.39
C LYS A 362 -29.64 2.93 -30.36
N LEU A 363 -28.41 2.46 -30.12
CA LEU A 363 -28.13 1.41 -29.15
C LEU A 363 -28.26 1.92 -27.71
N ASN A 364 -28.56 1.01 -26.77
CA ASN A 364 -28.50 1.32 -25.34
C ASN A 364 -27.11 1.86 -24.98
N ALA A 365 -27.07 2.97 -24.24
CA ALA A 365 -25.84 3.67 -23.91
C ALA A 365 -24.78 2.75 -23.26
N LEU A 366 -25.18 1.88 -22.32
CA LEU A 366 -24.24 1.01 -21.61
C LEU A 366 -23.63 -0.03 -22.55
N VAL A 367 -24.44 -0.65 -23.42
CA VAL A 367 -23.98 -1.60 -24.45
C VAL A 367 -23.01 -0.91 -25.40
N ARG A 368 -23.45 0.22 -25.97
CA ARG A 368 -22.68 1.01 -26.94
C ARG A 368 -21.32 1.41 -26.37
N TYR A 369 -21.28 1.89 -25.13
CA TYR A 369 -20.03 2.34 -24.51
C TYR A 369 -19.12 1.20 -24.09
N THR A 370 -19.67 0.05 -23.70
CA THR A 370 -18.87 -1.14 -23.42
C THR A 370 -18.17 -1.63 -24.69
N ILE A 371 -18.89 -1.70 -25.82
CA ILE A 371 -18.29 -2.09 -27.10
C ILE A 371 -17.29 -1.04 -27.59
N LEU A 372 -17.62 0.25 -27.45
CA LEU A 372 -16.73 1.36 -27.80
C LEU A 372 -15.41 1.31 -27.02
N ILE A 373 -15.46 1.13 -25.70
CA ILE A 373 -14.27 1.07 -24.84
C ILE A 373 -13.51 -0.25 -25.06
N SER A 374 -14.19 -1.36 -25.35
CA SER A 374 -13.52 -2.59 -25.81
C SER A 374 -12.69 -2.33 -27.06
N GLY A 375 -13.28 -1.67 -28.07
CA GLY A 375 -12.57 -1.29 -29.30
C GLY A 375 -11.40 -0.34 -29.04
N LEU A 376 -11.54 0.61 -28.10
CA LEU A 376 -10.43 1.47 -27.68
C LEU A 376 -9.32 0.70 -26.98
N LEU A 377 -9.64 -0.21 -26.05
CA LEU A 377 -8.65 -1.03 -25.34
C LEU A 377 -7.91 -1.93 -26.30
N LEU A 378 -8.62 -2.60 -27.21
CA LEU A 378 -8.05 -3.44 -28.26
C LEU A 378 -7.13 -2.63 -29.17
N GLY A 379 -7.64 -1.51 -29.71
CA GLY A 379 -6.87 -0.71 -30.65
C GLY A 379 -5.66 -0.03 -30.02
N ALA A 380 -5.81 0.58 -28.84
CA ALA A 380 -4.73 1.30 -28.17
C ALA A 380 -3.73 0.33 -27.55
N GLY A 381 -4.20 -0.81 -27.03
CA GLY A 381 -3.34 -1.89 -26.53
C GLY A 381 -2.52 -2.53 -27.64
N ALA A 382 -3.15 -2.84 -28.78
CA ALA A 382 -2.45 -3.38 -29.94
C ALA A 382 -1.46 -2.37 -30.55
N ALA A 383 -1.79 -1.07 -30.54
CA ALA A 383 -0.90 -0.03 -31.05
C ALA A 383 0.48 -0.01 -30.36
N VAL A 384 0.57 -0.40 -29.08
CA VAL A 384 1.83 -0.48 -28.34
C VAL A 384 2.80 -1.52 -28.92
N PHE A 385 2.26 -2.59 -29.53
CA PHE A 385 3.03 -3.69 -30.09
C PHE A 385 3.10 -3.67 -31.62
N ALA A 386 2.17 -2.97 -32.28
CA ALA A 386 2.09 -2.90 -33.72
C ALA A 386 3.17 -1.98 -34.32
N GLU A 387 3.82 -2.43 -35.38
CA GLU A 387 4.82 -1.64 -36.12
C GLU A 387 4.18 -0.79 -37.25
N ASN A 388 2.87 -0.90 -37.47
CA ASN A 388 2.17 -0.23 -38.56
C ASN A 388 1.84 1.24 -38.22
N ILE A 389 2.81 2.13 -38.47
CA ILE A 389 2.74 3.57 -38.20
C ILE A 389 1.49 4.25 -38.83
N PRO A 390 1.15 4.04 -40.12
CA PRO A 390 -0.04 4.66 -40.71
C PRO A 390 -1.34 4.37 -39.95
N VAL A 391 -1.53 3.13 -39.49
CA VAL A 391 -2.74 2.75 -38.75
C VAL A 391 -2.74 3.36 -37.34
N GLN A 392 -1.57 3.47 -36.68
CA GLN A 392 -1.46 4.18 -35.41
C GLN A 392 -1.87 5.65 -35.54
N PHE A 393 -1.43 6.36 -36.58
CA PHE A 393 -1.83 7.74 -36.86
C PHE A 393 -3.33 7.86 -37.17
N ALA A 394 -3.88 6.96 -37.98
CA ALA A 394 -5.31 6.94 -38.27
C ALA A 394 -6.14 6.73 -36.99
N PHE A 395 -5.68 5.85 -36.10
CA PHE A 395 -6.34 5.59 -34.83
C PHE A 395 -6.18 6.75 -33.83
N LEU A 396 -5.03 7.42 -33.81
CA LEU A 396 -4.84 8.66 -33.05
C LEU A 396 -5.80 9.76 -33.55
N ALA A 397 -5.91 9.96 -34.86
CA ALA A 397 -6.83 10.94 -35.44
C ALA A 397 -8.29 10.62 -35.07
N LEU A 398 -8.68 9.34 -35.14
CA LEU A 398 -10.01 8.88 -34.73
C LEU A 398 -10.29 9.16 -33.25
N THR A 399 -9.33 8.85 -32.35
CA THR A 399 -9.51 9.07 -30.91
C THR A 399 -9.60 10.55 -30.56
N ILE A 400 -8.82 11.42 -31.22
CA ILE A 400 -8.91 12.88 -31.07
C ILE A 400 -10.26 13.39 -31.60
N ALA A 401 -10.69 12.97 -32.78
CA ALA A 401 -11.99 13.36 -33.34
C ALA A 401 -13.14 12.90 -32.42
N ALA A 402 -13.08 11.66 -31.94
CA ALA A 402 -14.06 11.11 -31.01
C ALA A 402 -14.11 11.90 -29.70
N PHE A 403 -12.96 12.31 -29.15
CA PHE A 403 -12.90 13.17 -27.97
C PHE A 403 -13.64 14.51 -28.18
N ILE A 404 -13.49 15.12 -29.36
CA ILE A 404 -14.12 16.40 -29.70
C ILE A 404 -15.63 16.24 -29.88
N TYR A 405 -16.07 15.28 -30.69
CA TYR A 405 -17.46 15.16 -31.13
C TYR A 405 -18.37 14.36 -30.19
N ILE A 406 -17.82 13.43 -29.39
CA ILE A 406 -18.64 12.61 -28.48
C ILE A 406 -18.76 13.31 -27.13
N ALA A 407 -20.00 13.56 -26.71
CA ALA A 407 -20.29 14.14 -25.41
C ALA A 407 -20.21 13.08 -24.29
N GLY A 408 -19.82 13.54 -23.10
CA GLY A 408 -19.79 12.72 -21.88
C GLY A 408 -18.42 12.70 -21.23
N MET A 409 -18.39 12.94 -19.91
CA MET A 409 -17.15 13.09 -19.16
C MET A 409 -16.28 11.82 -19.20
N VAL A 410 -16.89 10.67 -18.88
CA VAL A 410 -16.19 9.39 -18.79
C VAL A 410 -15.61 8.97 -20.13
N HIS A 411 -16.40 9.05 -21.21
CA HIS A 411 -15.94 8.65 -22.55
C HIS A 411 -14.76 9.49 -23.01
N ARG A 412 -14.83 10.81 -22.80
CA ARG A 412 -13.73 11.72 -23.12
C ARG A 412 -12.47 11.37 -22.34
N ILE A 413 -12.57 10.97 -21.07
CA ILE A 413 -11.41 10.49 -20.31
C ILE A 413 -10.79 9.25 -20.98
N PHE A 414 -11.59 8.26 -21.40
CA PHE A 414 -11.06 7.07 -22.09
C PHE A 414 -10.40 7.39 -23.43
N PHE A 415 -11.01 8.25 -24.26
CA PHE A 415 -10.38 8.68 -25.51
C PHE A 415 -9.08 9.44 -25.25
N PHE A 416 -9.03 10.27 -24.21
CA PHE A 416 -7.82 10.98 -23.82
C PHE A 416 -6.72 10.02 -23.39
N LEU A 417 -7.02 9.04 -22.53
CA LEU A 417 -6.05 8.03 -22.09
C LEU A 417 -5.56 7.16 -23.25
N ALA A 418 -6.46 6.73 -24.15
CA ALA A 418 -6.10 6.00 -25.36
C ALA A 418 -5.17 6.84 -26.25
N ALA A 419 -5.46 8.14 -26.44
CA ALA A 419 -4.62 9.03 -27.22
C ALA A 419 -3.21 9.18 -26.62
N ILE A 420 -3.07 9.20 -25.28
CA ILE A 420 -1.76 9.18 -24.61
C ILE A 420 -0.99 7.91 -24.98
N LEU A 421 -1.61 6.73 -24.85
CA LEU A 421 -0.97 5.45 -25.13
C LEU A 421 -0.55 5.33 -26.60
N ILE A 422 -1.44 5.71 -27.53
CA ILE A 422 -1.15 5.67 -28.97
C ILE A 422 -0.05 6.67 -29.30
N THR A 423 -0.05 7.87 -28.70
CA THR A 423 1.03 8.85 -28.91
C THR A 423 2.36 8.32 -28.37
N ALA A 424 2.36 7.64 -27.22
CA ALA A 424 3.55 6.98 -26.70
C ALA A 424 4.09 5.91 -27.66
N ALA A 425 3.20 5.06 -28.19
CA ALA A 425 3.53 4.01 -29.15
C ALA A 425 4.00 4.56 -30.51
N ILE A 426 3.48 5.71 -30.92
CA ILE A 426 3.96 6.38 -32.13
C ILE A 426 5.38 6.92 -31.90
N LEU A 427 5.63 7.54 -30.74
CA LEU A 427 6.95 8.08 -30.38
C LEU A 427 8.04 7.02 -30.26
N THR A 428 7.71 5.78 -29.85
CA THR A 428 8.70 4.68 -29.79
C THR A 428 9.29 4.32 -31.15
N ASN A 429 8.63 4.67 -32.26
CA ASN A 429 9.17 4.45 -33.60
C ASN A 429 10.30 5.42 -33.98
N TRP A 430 10.41 6.58 -33.32
CA TRP A 430 11.45 7.59 -33.62
C TRP A 430 12.41 7.84 -32.47
N LEU A 431 12.00 7.53 -31.24
CA LEU A 431 12.79 7.77 -30.04
C LEU A 431 13.16 6.43 -29.41
N ASN A 432 14.46 6.18 -29.28
CA ASN A 432 14.97 4.93 -28.67
C ASN A 432 15.06 5.00 -27.13
N SER A 433 14.70 6.14 -26.53
CA SER A 433 14.81 6.34 -25.08
C SER A 433 13.43 6.51 -24.45
N SER A 434 13.04 5.54 -23.61
CA SER A 434 11.81 5.57 -22.82
C SER A 434 11.72 6.81 -21.92
N VAL A 435 12.86 7.32 -21.43
CA VAL A 435 12.94 8.56 -20.64
C VAL A 435 12.57 9.78 -21.46
N VAL A 436 13.08 9.88 -22.69
CA VAL A 436 12.77 11.01 -23.59
C VAL A 436 11.30 10.96 -23.99
N ILE A 437 10.77 9.78 -24.35
CA ILE A 437 9.35 9.60 -24.67
C ILE A 437 8.46 10.06 -23.52
N LEU A 438 8.73 9.58 -22.31
CA LEU A 438 7.95 9.95 -21.12
C LEU A 438 8.09 11.44 -20.77
N SER A 439 9.24 12.05 -21.01
CA SER A 439 9.47 13.50 -20.83
C SER A 439 8.63 14.33 -21.81
N VAL A 440 8.60 13.93 -23.08
CA VAL A 440 7.75 14.56 -24.11
C VAL A 440 6.27 14.45 -23.73
N ILE A 441 5.81 13.25 -23.36
CA ILE A 441 4.43 13.03 -22.91
C ILE A 441 4.10 13.89 -21.68
N THR A 442 5.01 13.96 -20.71
CA THR A 442 4.82 14.79 -19.50
C THR A 442 4.67 16.27 -19.86
N GLY A 443 5.52 16.79 -20.76
CA GLY A 443 5.41 18.15 -21.27
C GLY A 443 4.09 18.41 -22.00
N LEU A 444 3.67 17.50 -22.88
CA LEU A 444 2.39 17.59 -23.58
C LEU A 444 1.20 17.60 -22.61
N LEU A 445 1.20 16.75 -21.59
CA LEU A 445 0.14 16.69 -20.57
C LEU A 445 0.08 17.99 -19.75
N PHE A 446 1.22 18.59 -19.43
CA PHE A 446 1.26 19.91 -18.78
C PHE A 446 0.64 20.99 -19.67
N VAL A 447 1.00 21.04 -20.95
CA VAL A 447 0.43 21.99 -21.93
C VAL A 447 -1.08 21.81 -22.07
N LEU A 448 -1.55 20.56 -22.15
CA LEU A 448 -2.98 20.24 -22.21
C LEU A 448 -3.72 20.67 -20.94
N PHE A 449 -3.10 20.48 -19.77
CA PHE A 449 -3.67 20.97 -18.51
C PHE A 449 -3.75 22.50 -18.47
N ALA A 450 -2.67 23.20 -18.83
CA ALA A 450 -2.61 24.65 -18.87
C ALA A 450 -3.61 25.24 -19.88
N GLY A 451 -3.63 24.72 -21.11
CA GLY A 451 -4.60 25.11 -22.13
C GLY A 451 -6.04 24.79 -21.72
N GLY A 452 -6.25 23.67 -21.03
CA GLY A 452 -7.54 23.27 -20.45
C GLY A 452 -8.13 24.30 -19.49
N GLN A 453 -7.30 25.11 -18.80
CA GLN A 453 -7.80 26.16 -17.90
C GLN A 453 -8.48 27.31 -18.65
N VAL A 454 -8.10 27.55 -19.91
CA VAL A 454 -8.59 28.66 -20.75
C VAL A 454 -9.86 28.28 -21.52
N ILE A 455 -10.15 26.98 -21.66
CA ILE A 455 -11.31 26.49 -22.40
C ILE A 455 -12.62 26.96 -21.75
N ARG A 456 -13.39 27.80 -22.46
CA ARG A 456 -14.68 28.32 -21.96
C ARG A 456 -15.75 27.24 -21.86
N ASN A 457 -15.78 26.29 -22.78
CA ASN A 457 -16.80 25.25 -22.82
C ASN A 457 -16.55 24.19 -21.72
N ALA A 458 -17.38 24.21 -20.67
CA ALA A 458 -17.29 23.29 -19.54
C ALA A 458 -17.29 21.81 -19.93
N ALA A 459 -18.03 21.44 -20.99
CA ALA A 459 -18.14 20.06 -21.44
C ALA A 459 -16.80 19.51 -21.97
N VAL A 460 -15.95 20.36 -22.54
CA VAL A 460 -14.60 20.01 -23.02
C VAL A 460 -13.55 20.27 -21.94
N ARG A 461 -13.67 21.40 -21.22
CA ARG A 461 -12.75 21.79 -20.16
C ARG A 461 -12.63 20.72 -19.07
N GLN A 462 -13.75 20.25 -18.52
CA GLN A 462 -13.70 19.32 -17.39
C GLN A 462 -12.99 18.00 -17.73
N PRO A 463 -13.31 17.30 -18.84
CA PRO A 463 -12.58 16.08 -19.23
C PRO A 463 -11.10 16.31 -19.52
N VAL A 464 -10.74 17.42 -20.18
CA VAL A 464 -9.33 17.76 -20.39
C VAL A 464 -8.62 17.89 -19.05
N LEU A 465 -9.17 18.65 -18.11
CA LEU A 465 -8.55 18.88 -16.80
C LEU A 465 -8.48 17.61 -15.93
N TYR A 466 -9.58 16.84 -15.86
CA TYR A 466 -9.64 15.62 -15.06
C TYR A 466 -8.79 14.47 -15.61
N SER A 467 -8.40 14.52 -16.89
CA SER A 467 -7.50 13.54 -17.50
C SER A 467 -6.05 14.01 -17.46
N SER A 468 -5.78 15.24 -17.97
CA SER A 468 -4.42 15.77 -18.09
C SER A 468 -3.71 15.93 -16.76
N TYR A 469 -4.37 16.41 -15.70
CA TYR A 469 -3.71 16.70 -14.43
C TYR A 469 -3.23 15.46 -13.68
N PRO A 470 -4.07 14.42 -13.45
CA PRO A 470 -3.59 13.20 -12.81
C PRO A 470 -2.56 12.46 -13.66
N SER A 471 -2.75 12.40 -14.98
CA SER A 471 -1.78 11.79 -15.90
C SER A 471 -0.45 12.54 -15.88
N PHE A 472 -0.46 13.87 -15.86
CA PHE A 472 0.75 14.70 -15.74
C PHE A 472 1.52 14.40 -14.45
N LEU A 473 0.84 14.37 -13.30
CA LEU A 473 1.49 14.02 -12.03
C LEU A 473 2.03 12.60 -12.05
N PHE A 474 1.30 11.66 -12.66
CA PHE A 474 1.74 10.27 -12.77
C PHE A 474 3.00 10.14 -13.62
N THR A 475 3.03 10.69 -14.83
CA THR A 475 4.20 10.59 -15.71
C THR A 475 5.40 11.34 -15.13
N LEU A 476 5.17 12.50 -14.51
CA LEU A 476 6.22 13.24 -13.80
C LEU A 476 6.74 12.46 -12.58
N PHE A 477 5.88 11.79 -11.82
CA PHE A 477 6.28 10.91 -10.71
C PHE A 477 7.16 9.76 -11.20
N VAL A 478 6.77 9.10 -12.29
CA VAL A 478 7.54 8.01 -12.89
C VAL A 478 8.93 8.49 -13.34
N LEU A 479 9.03 9.70 -13.90
CA LEU A 479 10.33 10.29 -14.27
C LEU A 479 11.28 10.48 -13.07
N THR A 480 10.76 10.64 -11.84
CA THR A 480 11.60 10.83 -10.63
C THR A 480 12.47 9.62 -10.28
N PHE A 481 12.25 8.47 -10.92
CA PHE A 481 13.04 7.26 -10.71
C PHE A 481 13.45 6.54 -12.00
N MET A 482 12.95 6.97 -13.16
CA MET A 482 13.47 6.52 -14.46
C MET A 482 14.67 7.33 -14.95
N THR A 483 14.85 8.56 -14.45
CA THR A 483 15.95 9.42 -14.88
C THR A 483 17.24 9.14 -14.11
N GLU A 484 18.38 9.30 -14.77
CA GLU A 484 19.70 9.07 -14.21
C GLU A 484 20.54 10.36 -14.20
N SER A 485 21.69 10.32 -13.51
CA SER A 485 22.69 11.40 -13.48
C SER A 485 22.12 12.79 -13.12
N ALA A 486 22.42 13.84 -13.88
CA ALA A 486 21.94 15.20 -13.59
C ALA A 486 20.41 15.32 -13.71
N TRP A 487 19.81 14.60 -14.67
CA TRP A 487 18.36 14.64 -14.90
C TRP A 487 17.55 14.09 -13.74
N TYR A 488 18.10 13.10 -13.02
CA TYR A 488 17.53 12.59 -11.78
C TYR A 488 17.26 13.71 -10.77
N TYR A 489 18.25 14.55 -10.49
CA TYR A 489 18.10 15.62 -9.50
C TYR A 489 17.09 16.69 -9.97
N VAL A 490 17.12 17.04 -11.25
CA VAL A 490 16.23 18.03 -11.86
C VAL A 490 14.77 17.57 -11.79
N THR A 491 14.47 16.34 -12.21
CA THR A 491 13.09 15.82 -12.20
C THR A 491 12.53 15.70 -10.79
N ASN A 492 13.36 15.28 -9.84
CA ASN A 492 12.99 15.19 -8.43
C ASN A 492 12.68 16.55 -7.80
N ALA A 493 13.54 17.54 -8.01
CA ALA A 493 13.32 18.90 -7.53
C ALA A 493 12.07 19.51 -8.18
N LEU A 494 11.90 19.33 -9.50
CA LEU A 494 10.75 19.81 -10.25
C LEU A 494 9.44 19.17 -9.73
N PHE A 495 9.42 17.85 -9.55
CA PHE A 495 8.25 17.15 -9.02
C PHE A 495 7.88 17.65 -7.63
N PHE A 496 8.87 17.77 -6.73
CA PHE A 496 8.67 18.27 -5.38
C PHE A 496 8.03 19.66 -5.38
N ILE A 497 8.63 20.61 -6.13
CA ILE A 497 8.14 21.99 -6.23
C ILE A 497 6.72 22.03 -6.78
N LEU A 498 6.44 21.29 -7.86
CA LEU A 498 5.14 21.31 -8.52
C LEU A 498 4.04 20.68 -7.68
N VAL A 499 4.32 19.58 -6.96
CA VAL A 499 3.33 18.95 -6.06
C VAL A 499 3.03 19.87 -4.87
N VAL A 500 4.04 20.47 -4.24
CA VAL A 500 3.84 21.41 -3.12
C VAL A 500 3.06 22.64 -3.60
N LEU A 501 3.44 23.22 -4.74
CA LEU A 501 2.72 24.35 -5.33
C LEU A 501 1.26 23.98 -5.62
N ALA A 502 1.02 22.81 -6.21
CA ALA A 502 -0.33 22.36 -6.51
C ALA A 502 -1.17 22.14 -5.25
N LEU A 503 -0.60 21.64 -4.16
CA LEU A 503 -1.28 21.51 -2.87
C LEU A 503 -1.70 22.87 -2.28
N VAL A 504 -0.79 23.86 -2.34
CA VAL A 504 -1.07 25.22 -1.86
C VAL A 504 -2.13 25.90 -2.72
N VAL A 505 -1.94 25.90 -4.04
CA VAL A 505 -2.86 26.54 -5.01
C VAL A 505 -4.23 25.87 -4.99
N SER A 506 -4.30 24.55 -4.95
CA SER A 506 -5.59 23.83 -4.91
C SER A 506 -6.39 24.15 -3.66
N ARG A 507 -5.74 24.39 -2.51
CA ARG A 507 -6.43 24.86 -1.30
C ARG A 507 -6.93 26.30 -1.42
N GLN A 508 -6.15 27.19 -2.02
CA GLN A 508 -6.57 28.58 -2.26
C GLN A 508 -7.76 28.64 -3.24
N LEU A 509 -7.71 27.85 -4.31
CA LEU A 509 -8.77 27.75 -5.31
C LEU A 509 -9.93 26.83 -4.90
N HIS A 510 -9.91 26.29 -3.67
CA HIS A 510 -10.93 25.38 -3.13
C HIS A 510 -11.21 24.14 -4.02
N SER A 511 -10.20 23.73 -4.80
CA SER A 511 -10.29 22.58 -5.70
C SER A 511 -9.98 21.28 -4.96
N ARG A 512 -11.03 20.60 -4.50
CA ARG A 512 -10.92 19.35 -3.73
C ARG A 512 -10.23 18.23 -4.50
N TRP A 513 -10.46 18.14 -5.81
CA TRP A 513 -9.96 17.04 -6.64
C TRP A 513 -8.47 17.20 -6.96
N ILE A 514 -8.01 18.42 -7.28
CA ILE A 514 -6.57 18.70 -7.47
C ILE A 514 -5.84 18.39 -6.17
N PHE A 515 -6.35 18.91 -5.05
CA PHE A 515 -5.77 18.67 -3.73
C PHE A 515 -5.63 17.18 -3.41
N ALA A 516 -6.66 16.37 -3.68
CA ALA A 516 -6.64 14.93 -3.40
C ALA A 516 -5.55 14.21 -4.22
N TRP A 517 -5.46 14.49 -5.52
CA TRP A 517 -4.42 13.92 -6.38
C TRP A 517 -3.02 14.36 -5.98
N SER A 518 -2.80 15.67 -5.75
CA SER A 518 -1.50 16.17 -5.31
C SER A 518 -1.09 15.58 -3.96
N MET A 519 -2.03 15.39 -3.03
CA MET A 519 -1.75 14.81 -1.71
C MET A 519 -1.39 13.32 -1.83
N GLY A 520 -2.08 12.58 -2.69
CA GLY A 520 -1.75 11.20 -2.99
C GLY A 520 -0.32 11.07 -3.54
N PHE A 521 0.05 11.92 -4.51
CA PHE A 521 1.38 11.94 -5.10
C PHE A 521 2.46 12.47 -4.15
N TRP A 522 2.14 13.40 -3.26
CA TRP A 522 3.03 13.81 -2.16
C TRP A 522 3.38 12.64 -1.25
N THR A 523 2.37 11.90 -0.79
CA THR A 523 2.58 10.71 0.04
C THR A 523 3.33 9.62 -0.72
N ALA A 524 2.98 9.36 -1.98
CA ALA A 524 3.68 8.39 -2.82
C ALA A 524 5.16 8.74 -2.99
N PHE A 525 5.49 10.02 -3.18
CA PHE A 525 6.86 10.50 -3.26
C PHE A 525 7.64 10.31 -1.96
N LEU A 526 7.06 10.66 -0.82
CA LEU A 526 7.70 10.45 0.47
C LEU A 526 7.91 8.96 0.79
N VAL A 527 7.03 8.06 0.34
CA VAL A 527 7.21 6.61 0.58
C VAL A 527 8.20 6.01 -0.40
N TYR A 528 8.07 6.33 -1.69
CA TYR A 528 8.91 5.75 -2.74
C TYR A 528 10.38 6.13 -2.57
N LYS A 529 10.68 7.37 -2.15
CA LYS A 529 12.07 7.82 -1.99
C LYS A 529 12.87 7.01 -0.97
N TYR A 530 12.21 6.24 -0.11
CA TYR A 530 12.88 5.30 0.79
C TYR A 530 13.64 4.23 0.00
N TYR A 531 12.99 3.66 -1.02
CA TYR A 531 13.49 2.56 -1.86
C TYR A 531 14.41 3.00 -3.00
N ASP A 532 14.55 4.30 -3.20
CA ASP A 532 15.36 4.86 -4.28
C ASP A 532 16.86 4.66 -4.05
N LEU A 533 17.55 3.93 -4.92
CA LEU A 533 18.97 3.60 -4.75
C LEU A 533 19.93 4.68 -5.26
N ALA A 534 19.43 5.77 -5.85
CA ALA A 534 20.29 6.78 -6.49
C ALA A 534 21.19 7.56 -5.50
N TRP A 535 20.84 7.58 -4.22
CA TRP A 535 21.49 8.38 -3.18
C TRP A 535 21.28 7.74 -1.81
N LYS A 536 22.25 7.94 -0.92
CA LYS A 536 22.21 7.39 0.44
C LYS A 536 21.00 7.90 1.23
N LEU A 537 20.36 7.03 2.01
CA LEU A 537 19.28 7.32 2.96
C LEU A 537 19.62 8.51 3.87
N LEU A 538 20.89 8.65 4.26
CA LEU A 538 21.36 9.78 5.03
C LEU A 538 21.15 11.13 4.32
N HIS A 539 21.59 11.24 3.07
CA HIS A 539 21.44 12.48 2.32
C HIS A 539 19.96 12.83 2.13
N LYS A 540 19.11 11.81 1.93
CA LYS A 540 17.65 11.99 1.89
C LYS A 540 17.12 12.53 3.21
N SER A 541 17.55 11.94 4.32
CA SER A 541 17.14 12.34 5.66
C SER A 541 17.47 13.81 5.94
N ILE A 542 18.73 14.22 5.74
CA ILE A 542 19.16 15.61 5.93
C ILE A 542 18.34 16.55 5.03
N THR A 543 18.17 16.18 3.75
CA THR A 543 17.40 16.97 2.78
C THR A 543 15.96 17.18 3.25
N PHE A 544 15.25 16.11 3.59
CA PHE A 544 13.87 16.20 4.08
C PHE A 544 13.76 16.91 5.44
N GLY A 545 14.78 16.78 6.29
CA GLY A 545 14.88 17.48 7.57
C GLY A 545 14.98 18.99 7.38
N MET A 546 15.91 19.46 6.55
CA MET A 546 16.06 20.87 6.19
C MET A 546 14.78 21.42 5.56
N ILE A 547 14.22 20.72 4.56
CA ILE A 547 12.97 21.10 3.90
C ILE A 547 11.82 21.20 4.91
N GLY A 548 11.67 20.20 5.78
CA GLY A 548 10.64 20.17 6.81
C GLY A 548 10.74 21.35 7.76
N ILE A 549 11.95 21.65 8.26
CA ILE A 549 12.23 22.80 9.12
C ILE A 549 11.91 24.11 8.41
N LEU A 550 12.35 24.28 7.17
CA LEU A 550 12.08 25.49 6.37
C LEU A 550 10.58 25.69 6.16
N ILE A 551 9.83 24.64 5.84
CA ILE A 551 8.37 24.69 5.69
C ILE A 551 7.71 25.08 7.02
N LEU A 552 8.15 24.52 8.15
CA LEU A 552 7.61 24.85 9.47
C LEU A 552 7.92 26.29 9.87
N ILE A 553 9.16 26.78 9.68
CA ILE A 553 9.55 28.17 9.93
C ILE A 553 8.68 29.12 9.11
N PHE A 554 8.55 28.85 7.81
CA PHE A 554 7.71 29.65 6.92
C PHE A 554 6.24 29.62 7.36
N THR A 555 5.72 28.46 7.74
CA THR A 555 4.32 28.30 8.19
C THR A 555 4.06 29.08 9.48
N VAL A 556 4.98 29.01 10.46
CA VAL A 556 4.88 29.76 11.72
C VAL A 556 4.98 31.27 11.48
N TRP A 557 5.90 31.70 10.62
CA TRP A 557 6.03 33.10 10.22
C TRP A 557 4.76 33.61 9.53
N TYR A 558 4.23 32.84 8.57
CA TYR A 558 3.01 33.16 7.86
C TYR A 558 1.80 33.23 8.79
N GLU A 559 1.69 32.28 9.71
CA GLU A 559 0.65 32.28 10.74
C GLU A 559 0.75 33.52 11.63
N LYS A 560 1.94 33.85 12.18
CA LYS A 560 2.14 35.02 13.05
C LYS A 560 1.71 36.31 12.37
N ARG A 561 2.01 36.47 11.08
CA ARG A 561 1.67 37.65 10.29
C ARG A 561 0.18 37.79 9.99
N HIS A 562 -0.59 36.71 10.09
CA HIS A 562 -2.01 36.66 9.75
C HIS A 562 -2.90 36.24 10.94
N ARG A 563 -2.38 36.29 12.17
CA ARG A 563 -3.00 35.72 13.40
C ARG A 563 -4.19 36.52 13.98
N LEU A 564 -4.54 37.69 13.45
CA LEU A 564 -5.51 38.58 14.10
C LEU A 564 -6.99 38.11 14.10
N GLU A 565 -7.40 37.01 13.44
CA GLU A 565 -8.84 36.73 13.26
C GLU A 565 -9.31 35.25 13.29
N ALA A 566 -8.59 34.27 13.84
CA ALA A 566 -9.11 32.89 13.83
C ALA A 566 -8.66 32.01 15.01
N ALA A 567 -9.53 31.86 16.00
CA ALA A 567 -9.46 30.72 16.91
C ALA A 567 -9.94 29.46 16.17
N GLU A 568 -9.17 28.37 16.23
CA GLU A 568 -9.64 27.05 15.77
C GLU A 568 -10.88 26.65 16.58
N PRO A 569 -12.00 26.28 15.94
CA PRO A 569 -13.16 25.77 16.66
C PRO A 569 -12.77 24.50 17.42
N GLU A 570 -13.16 24.37 18.69
CA GLU A 570 -12.89 23.16 19.46
C GLU A 570 -13.53 21.96 18.77
N THR A 571 -12.68 21.01 18.34
CA THR A 571 -13.13 19.77 17.73
C THR A 571 -13.28 18.69 18.80
N ALA A 572 -14.24 17.78 18.63
CA ALA A 572 -14.46 16.67 19.56
C ALA A 572 -13.18 15.86 19.87
N ALA A 573 -12.31 15.66 18.87
CA ALA A 573 -11.04 14.99 19.06
C ALA A 573 -10.04 15.79 19.93
N GLY A 574 -10.05 17.13 19.87
CA GLY A 574 -9.24 17.97 20.77
C GLY A 574 -9.72 17.88 22.22
N ALA A 575 -11.04 17.91 22.43
CA ALA A 575 -11.64 17.70 23.75
C ALA A 575 -11.30 16.32 24.33
N ASN A 576 -11.33 15.28 23.51
CA ASN A 576 -10.99 13.92 23.96
C ASN A 576 -9.52 13.76 24.35
N VAL A 577 -8.58 14.44 23.67
CA VAL A 577 -7.17 14.45 24.07
C VAL A 577 -7.02 15.07 25.46
N LYS A 578 -7.70 16.20 25.73
CA LYS A 578 -7.70 16.83 27.05
C LYS A 578 -8.29 15.92 28.13
N ALA A 579 -9.43 15.26 27.82
CA ALA A 579 -10.11 14.37 28.74
C ALA A 579 -9.27 13.13 29.11
N ASN A 580 -8.61 12.53 28.12
CA ASN A 580 -7.84 11.29 28.29
C ASN A 580 -6.35 11.52 28.55
N ARG A 581 -5.95 12.75 28.91
CA ARG A 581 -4.52 13.13 29.04
C ARG A 581 -3.71 12.23 29.97
N LEU A 582 -4.30 11.77 31.07
CA LEU A 582 -3.62 10.91 32.04
C LEU A 582 -3.39 9.50 31.46
N LEU A 583 -4.39 8.94 30.77
CA LEU A 583 -4.26 7.65 30.09
C LEU A 583 -3.21 7.73 28.97
N ILE A 584 -3.22 8.82 28.21
CA ILE A 584 -2.21 9.08 27.17
C ILE A 584 -0.82 9.20 27.80
N ALA A 585 -0.66 9.93 28.91
CA ALA A 585 0.61 10.06 29.61
C ALA A 585 1.14 8.71 30.09
N VAL A 586 0.30 7.92 30.75
CA VAL A 586 0.63 6.56 31.21
C VAL A 586 1.03 5.68 30.03
N LEU A 587 0.31 5.75 28.92
CA LEU A 587 0.64 4.97 27.72
C LEU A 587 1.97 5.39 27.08
N VAL A 588 2.30 6.69 27.07
CA VAL A 588 3.62 7.16 26.62
C VAL A 588 4.72 6.69 27.57
N LEU A 589 4.50 6.75 28.89
CA LEU A 589 5.45 6.19 29.86
C LEU A 589 5.64 4.69 29.68
N LEU A 590 4.58 3.93 29.40
CA LEU A 590 4.66 2.50 29.10
C LEU A 590 5.43 2.23 27.81
N GLN A 591 5.30 3.07 26.77
CA GLN A 591 6.10 2.97 25.55
C GLN A 591 7.61 3.14 25.86
N ILE A 592 7.96 4.16 26.64
CA ILE A 592 9.34 4.41 27.07
C ILE A 592 9.86 3.23 27.91
N ALA A 593 9.09 2.79 28.90
CA ALA A 593 9.45 1.68 29.77
C ALA A 593 9.64 0.38 28.98
N ALA A 594 8.75 0.06 28.05
CA ALA A 594 8.86 -1.12 27.19
C ALA A 594 10.15 -1.11 26.37
N MET A 595 10.49 0.04 25.76
CA MET A 595 11.75 0.21 25.05
C MET A 595 12.96 0.06 25.98
N SER A 596 12.95 0.72 27.13
CA SER A 596 14.05 0.64 28.11
C SER A 596 14.26 -0.77 28.65
N ILE A 597 13.19 -1.51 28.93
CA ILE A 597 13.26 -2.92 29.37
C ILE A 597 13.85 -3.78 28.26
N GLN A 598 13.42 -3.60 27.01
CA GLN A 598 13.95 -4.37 25.88
C GLN A 598 15.45 -4.08 25.66
N ILE A 599 15.86 -2.81 25.71
CA ILE A 599 17.27 -2.40 25.65
C ILE A 599 18.05 -3.04 26.80
N GLY A 600 17.55 -2.95 28.03
CA GLY A 600 18.19 -3.53 29.21
C GLY A 600 18.34 -5.05 29.12
N LYS A 601 17.32 -5.76 28.62
CA LYS A 601 17.39 -7.21 28.38
C LYS A 601 18.50 -7.54 27.37
N SER A 602 18.57 -6.80 26.26
CA SER A 602 19.57 -7.02 25.23
C SER A 602 20.99 -6.71 25.71
N GLU A 603 21.20 -5.61 26.46
CA GLU A 603 22.50 -5.27 27.04
C GLU A 603 22.95 -6.27 28.10
N TRP A 604 22.01 -6.76 28.93
CA TRP A 604 22.31 -7.79 29.91
C TRP A 604 22.77 -9.08 29.23
N LEU A 605 22.10 -9.49 28.14
CA LEU A 605 22.49 -10.65 27.34
C LEU A 605 23.86 -10.47 26.69
N LEU A 606 24.17 -9.30 26.13
CA LEU A 606 25.47 -9.05 25.53
C LEU A 606 26.61 -9.04 26.55
N SER A 607 26.38 -8.55 27.76
CA SER A 607 27.39 -8.48 28.82
C SER A 607 27.60 -9.81 29.56
N HIS A 608 26.53 -10.58 29.83
CA HIS A 608 26.59 -11.81 30.65
C HIS A 608 26.45 -13.09 29.83
N GLY A 609 26.11 -13.00 28.54
CA GLY A 609 25.98 -14.14 27.65
C GLY A 609 27.33 -14.81 27.35
N GLN A 610 27.28 -16.13 27.17
CA GLN A 610 28.41 -16.91 26.71
C GLN A 610 28.65 -16.59 25.23
N LEU A 611 29.90 -16.22 24.90
CA LEU A 611 30.31 -15.95 23.52
C LEU A 611 30.55 -17.27 22.80
N ILE A 612 29.87 -17.48 21.67
CA ILE A 612 30.05 -18.63 20.80
C ILE A 612 30.38 -18.16 19.39
N LYS A 613 31.12 -18.97 18.65
CA LYS A 613 31.48 -18.74 17.26
C LYS A 613 30.73 -19.71 16.36
N LEU A 614 29.99 -19.17 15.38
CA LEU A 614 29.23 -19.94 14.41
C LEU A 614 29.78 -19.75 13.00
N GLN A 615 29.67 -20.78 12.16
CA GLN A 615 30.06 -20.73 10.76
C GLN A 615 28.87 -20.36 9.86
N LEU A 616 29.12 -19.49 8.89
CA LEU A 616 28.14 -19.03 7.91
C LEU A 616 28.16 -19.85 6.61
N GLU A 617 27.00 -20.02 6.02
CA GLU A 617 26.80 -20.55 4.66
C GLU A 617 26.76 -19.43 3.60
N PRO A 618 26.86 -19.76 2.29
CA PRO A 618 26.79 -18.77 1.21
C PRO A 618 25.56 -17.85 1.33
N LEU A 619 25.81 -16.55 1.21
CA LEU A 619 24.89 -15.47 1.56
C LEU A 619 23.95 -15.13 0.40
N ASP A 620 22.66 -14.97 0.68
CA ASP A 620 21.66 -14.49 -0.30
C ASP A 620 21.28 -13.04 0.03
N PRO A 621 21.59 -12.04 -0.83
CA PRO A 621 21.25 -10.65 -0.54
C PRO A 621 19.80 -10.27 -0.92
N ARG A 622 19.24 -9.42 -0.05
CA ARG A 622 18.16 -8.41 -0.20
C ARG A 622 16.82 -8.70 0.48
N SER A 623 16.38 -7.69 1.23
CA SER A 623 14.96 -7.36 1.40
C SER A 623 14.79 -5.86 1.27
N LEU A 624 13.67 -5.48 0.67
CA LEU A 624 13.42 -4.15 0.14
C LEU A 624 13.09 -3.13 1.25
N ILE A 625 12.69 -3.55 2.44
CA ILE A 625 11.90 -2.72 3.38
C ILE A 625 12.74 -2.01 4.46
N GLN A 626 14.02 -2.36 4.66
CA GLN A 626 14.70 -2.05 5.94
C GLN A 626 16.10 -1.40 5.85
N GLY A 627 16.51 -0.96 4.66
CA GLY A 627 17.89 -0.57 4.41
C GLY A 627 18.77 -1.79 4.13
N ASP A 628 20.09 -1.63 4.22
CA ASP A 628 21.02 -2.70 3.88
C ASP A 628 21.19 -3.68 5.05
N TYR A 629 20.82 -4.94 4.82
CA TYR A 629 21.11 -6.05 5.72
C TYR A 629 21.43 -7.31 4.92
N VAL A 630 22.14 -8.25 5.56
CA VAL A 630 22.42 -9.56 4.98
C VAL A 630 21.59 -10.63 5.71
N ARG A 631 20.98 -11.52 4.93
CA ARG A 631 20.34 -12.71 5.47
C ARG A 631 21.42 -13.78 5.63
N LEU A 632 21.64 -14.20 6.85
CA LEU A 632 22.62 -15.19 7.26
C LEU A 632 21.96 -16.56 7.32
N ARG A 633 22.69 -17.56 6.84
CA ARG A 633 22.43 -18.98 7.13
C ARG A 633 23.63 -19.55 7.88
N TYR A 634 23.35 -20.46 8.80
CA TYR A 634 24.36 -21.09 9.63
C TYR A 634 24.41 -22.58 9.35
N THR A 635 25.60 -23.19 9.44
CA THR A 635 25.74 -24.64 9.32
C THR A 635 24.91 -25.39 10.38
N ILE A 636 24.67 -24.78 11.55
CA ILE A 636 23.81 -25.34 12.60
C ILE A 636 22.30 -25.27 12.29
N SER A 637 21.88 -24.59 11.23
CA SER A 637 20.48 -24.51 10.81
C SER A 637 20.01 -25.78 10.10
N GLU A 638 20.94 -26.62 9.62
CA GLU A 638 20.66 -27.91 8.95
C GLU A 638 21.19 -29.10 9.78
N PRO A 639 20.55 -29.47 10.90
CA PRO A 639 21.02 -30.56 11.74
C PRO A 639 20.92 -31.93 11.03
N PRO A 640 21.77 -32.91 11.39
CA PRO A 640 21.74 -34.25 10.80
C PRO A 640 20.37 -34.92 10.93
N ILE A 641 19.89 -35.54 9.85
CA ILE A 641 18.56 -36.16 9.73
C ILE A 641 18.30 -37.23 10.81
N SER A 642 19.36 -37.87 11.32
CA SER A 642 19.29 -38.99 12.28
C SER A 642 18.74 -38.64 13.67
N ASP A 643 18.89 -37.40 14.13
CA ASP A 643 18.46 -36.98 15.48
C ASP A 643 17.02 -36.41 15.51
N MET A 644 16.37 -36.35 14.36
CA MET A 644 15.05 -35.77 14.21
C MET A 644 13.98 -36.86 14.03
N LYS A 645 13.24 -37.17 15.10
CA LYS A 645 12.03 -38.01 14.99
C LYS A 645 11.06 -37.39 13.96
N ASN A 646 10.50 -38.25 13.11
CA ASN A 646 9.58 -37.95 11.99
C ASN A 646 8.22 -37.34 12.38
N ASP A 647 8.06 -36.78 13.57
CA ASP A 647 6.79 -36.24 14.03
C ASP A 647 6.57 -34.79 13.55
N ASP A 648 5.44 -34.60 12.86
CA ASP A 648 4.83 -33.36 12.35
C ASP A 648 5.79 -32.32 11.74
N VAL A 649 6.21 -32.64 10.51
CA VAL A 649 7.05 -31.82 9.61
C VAL A 649 6.35 -30.51 9.16
N THR A 650 5.07 -30.34 9.48
CA THR A 650 4.21 -29.28 8.92
C THR A 650 4.03 -28.05 9.82
N SER A 651 4.60 -28.02 11.03
CA SER A 651 4.34 -26.94 12.00
C SER A 651 5.60 -26.24 12.51
N LYS A 652 5.56 -24.90 12.56
CA LYS A 652 6.57 -24.08 13.27
C LYS A 652 6.63 -24.49 14.74
N LYS A 653 7.69 -25.17 15.17
CA LYS A 653 7.87 -25.62 16.55
C LYS A 653 9.04 -24.91 17.20
N LYS A 654 8.80 -24.30 18.37
CA LYS A 654 9.88 -23.81 19.22
C LYS A 654 10.65 -25.01 19.76
N ILE A 655 11.96 -25.00 19.53
CA ILE A 655 12.88 -26.04 19.98
C ILE A 655 14.06 -25.38 20.68
N SER A 656 14.76 -26.16 21.50
CA SER A 656 16.06 -25.78 22.03
C SER A 656 17.06 -26.82 21.55
N VAL A 657 18.24 -26.40 21.15
CA VAL A 657 19.34 -27.28 20.72
C VAL A 657 20.53 -27.09 21.65
N VAL A 658 21.36 -28.11 21.75
CA VAL A 658 22.64 -28.06 22.45
C VAL A 658 23.74 -27.98 21.40
N LEU A 659 24.60 -26.96 21.54
CA LEU A 659 25.78 -26.73 20.73
C LEU A 659 27.03 -27.01 21.57
N ALA A 660 28.07 -27.56 20.94
CA ALA A 660 29.35 -27.83 21.58
C ALA A 660 30.51 -27.32 20.71
N PRO A 661 31.60 -26.81 21.31
CA PRO A 661 32.75 -26.33 20.56
C PRO A 661 33.54 -27.48 19.94
N ASN A 662 33.93 -27.33 18.67
CA ASN A 662 34.89 -28.21 18.02
C ASN A 662 36.31 -27.86 18.49
N THR A 663 37.00 -28.84 19.09
CA THR A 663 38.35 -28.70 19.64
C THR A 663 39.41 -28.22 18.64
N ALA A 664 39.19 -28.36 17.33
CA ALA A 664 40.16 -27.95 16.30
C ALA A 664 39.96 -26.51 15.77
N THR A 665 38.72 -26.01 15.77
CA THR A 665 38.35 -24.75 15.08
C THR A 665 37.71 -23.70 15.99
N ASP A 666 37.36 -24.08 17.23
CA ASP A 666 36.58 -23.31 18.20
C ASP A 666 35.19 -22.89 17.68
N VAL A 667 34.72 -23.54 16.61
CA VAL A 667 33.37 -23.35 16.05
C VAL A 667 32.39 -24.23 16.80
N TYR A 668 31.25 -23.67 17.18
CA TYR A 668 30.18 -24.42 17.83
C TYR A 668 29.34 -25.16 16.80
N GLU A 669 29.20 -26.47 16.97
CA GLU A 669 28.46 -27.35 16.08
C GLU A 669 27.22 -27.92 16.79
N PHE A 670 26.20 -28.27 15.99
CA PHE A 670 24.99 -28.90 16.50
C PHE A 670 25.34 -30.28 17.09
N LYS A 671 24.91 -30.54 18.33
CA LYS A 671 25.13 -31.83 18.99
C LYS A 671 23.85 -32.64 19.17
N ARG A 672 22.79 -32.02 19.69
CA ARG A 672 21.50 -32.69 19.96
C ARG A 672 20.37 -31.71 20.23
N VAL A 673 19.13 -32.19 20.20
CA VAL A 673 17.96 -31.43 20.67
C VAL A 673 17.91 -31.47 22.20
N TYR A 674 17.79 -30.31 22.84
CA TYR A 674 17.75 -30.18 24.29
C TYR A 674 16.44 -30.72 24.87
N THR A 675 16.56 -31.60 25.87
CA THR A 675 15.40 -32.09 26.63
C THR A 675 15.30 -31.33 27.96
N LYS A 676 14.08 -30.88 28.31
CA LYS A 676 13.87 -30.09 29.53
C LYS A 676 14.29 -30.88 30.77
N GLY A 677 15.23 -30.35 31.54
CA GLY A 677 15.77 -30.98 32.76
C GLY A 677 17.08 -31.72 32.55
N GLU A 678 17.61 -31.75 31.33
CA GLU A 678 18.94 -32.29 31.04
C GLU A 678 20.05 -31.32 31.53
N GLU A 679 21.11 -31.89 32.10
CA GLU A 679 22.33 -31.15 32.49
C GLU A 679 23.25 -30.96 31.29
N LEU A 680 23.76 -29.73 31.12
CA LEU A 680 24.72 -29.39 30.07
C LEU A 680 26.13 -29.76 30.54
N ALA A 681 26.90 -30.44 29.69
CA ALA A 681 28.30 -30.72 29.98
C ALA A 681 29.15 -29.43 29.92
N PRO A 682 30.35 -29.40 30.54
CA PRO A 682 31.23 -28.23 30.48
C PRO A 682 31.51 -27.80 29.02
N GLY A 683 31.24 -26.53 28.71
CA GLY A 683 31.39 -25.96 27.36
C GLY A 683 30.19 -26.12 26.43
N GLU A 684 29.16 -26.89 26.81
CA GLU A 684 27.92 -26.98 26.05
C GLU A 684 27.02 -25.76 26.27
N VAL A 685 26.40 -25.29 25.19
CA VAL A 685 25.49 -24.14 25.21
C VAL A 685 24.13 -24.55 24.69
N ARG A 686 23.08 -24.16 25.42
CA ARG A 686 21.71 -24.29 24.94
C ARG A 686 21.34 -23.06 24.12
N MET A 687 20.76 -23.27 22.94
CA MET A 687 20.25 -22.19 22.08
C MET A 687 18.81 -22.47 21.67
N ASN A 688 17.96 -21.43 21.71
CA ASN A 688 16.56 -21.51 21.31
C ASN A 688 16.43 -21.23 19.82
N GLY A 689 15.54 -21.97 19.16
CA GLY A 689 15.22 -21.77 17.75
C GLY A 689 13.77 -22.15 17.43
N THR A 690 13.38 -21.88 16.20
CA THR A 690 12.09 -22.25 15.63
C THR A 690 12.35 -23.10 14.41
N ARG A 691 11.92 -24.36 14.47
CA ARG A 691 12.00 -25.28 13.33
C ARG A 691 10.99 -24.86 12.26
N ARG A 692 11.41 -24.74 11.01
CA ARG A 692 10.55 -24.42 9.85
C ARG A 692 10.48 -25.59 8.87
N GLY A 693 9.88 -26.71 9.30
CA GLY A 693 9.73 -27.89 8.44
C GLY A 693 11.07 -28.38 7.88
N TYR A 694 11.17 -28.44 6.54
CA TYR A 694 12.39 -28.81 5.81
C TYR A 694 13.39 -27.66 5.60
N GLU A 695 13.03 -26.41 5.90
CA GLU A 695 13.91 -25.24 5.76
C GLU A 695 14.96 -25.11 6.88
N GLY A 696 14.99 -26.06 7.81
CA GLY A 696 15.94 -26.07 8.93
C GLY A 696 15.43 -25.36 10.19
N ILE A 697 16.36 -24.81 10.97
CA ILE A 697 16.12 -24.12 12.24
C ILE A 697 16.52 -22.65 12.12
N ASP A 698 15.57 -21.76 12.41
CA ASP A 698 15.85 -20.34 12.62
C ASP A 698 16.11 -20.07 14.11
N TYR A 699 17.23 -19.43 14.41
CA TYR A 699 17.69 -19.11 15.76
C TYR A 699 17.39 -17.67 16.21
N GLY A 700 16.78 -16.85 15.36
CA GLY A 700 16.48 -15.46 15.71
C GLY A 700 17.58 -14.47 15.33
N ILE A 701 18.67 -14.96 14.72
CA ILE A 701 19.92 -14.25 14.41
C ILE A 701 20.25 -14.29 12.90
N GLU A 702 19.29 -14.65 12.06
CA GLU A 702 19.44 -14.78 10.60
C GLU A 702 19.54 -13.44 9.88
N ASN A 703 19.36 -12.32 10.58
CA ASN A 703 19.41 -10.99 10.00
C ASN A 703 20.52 -10.17 10.67
N TYR A 704 21.46 -9.66 9.87
CA TYR A 704 22.48 -8.72 10.34
C TYR A 704 22.41 -7.41 9.58
N PHE A 705 22.14 -6.33 10.31
CA PHE A 705 22.01 -5.00 9.73
C PHE A 705 23.39 -4.39 9.55
N ILE A 706 23.65 -3.96 8.32
CA ILE A 706 24.95 -3.41 7.93
C ILE A 706 24.79 -1.92 7.56
N PRO A 707 25.88 -1.16 7.51
CA PRO A 707 25.83 0.18 6.97
C PRO A 707 25.44 0.19 5.51
N GLU A 708 24.72 1.23 5.13
CA GLU A 708 24.35 1.48 3.75
C GLU A 708 25.58 1.48 2.81
N GLY A 709 25.51 0.67 1.75
CA GLY A 709 26.51 0.51 0.70
C GLY A 709 27.55 -0.58 0.96
N THR A 710 27.48 -1.33 2.07
CA THR A 710 28.52 -2.32 2.45
C THR A 710 28.16 -3.78 2.16
N GLY A 711 26.98 -4.04 1.59
CA GLY A 711 26.44 -5.40 1.37
C GLY A 711 27.40 -6.38 0.70
N ARG A 712 28.04 -5.97 -0.40
CA ARG A 712 28.96 -6.83 -1.16
C ARG A 712 30.22 -7.22 -0.37
N THR A 713 30.72 -6.34 0.48
CA THR A 713 31.92 -6.61 1.29
C THR A 713 31.63 -7.66 2.35
N TYR A 714 30.47 -7.57 3.00
CA TYR A 714 30.02 -8.58 3.94
C TYR A 714 29.69 -9.90 3.24
N GLU A 715 29.06 -9.86 2.05
CA GLU A 715 28.76 -11.03 1.22
C GLU A 715 30.00 -11.87 0.88
N GLN A 716 31.09 -11.20 0.47
CA GLN A 716 32.30 -11.90 0.01
C GLN A 716 33.17 -12.41 1.17
N ASN A 717 33.22 -11.67 2.27
CA ASN A 717 34.26 -11.86 3.29
C ASN A 717 33.73 -12.40 4.63
N ALA A 718 32.43 -12.34 4.91
CA ALA A 718 31.88 -12.87 6.16
C ALA A 718 31.81 -14.40 6.12
N LYS A 719 32.59 -15.07 6.98
CA LYS A 719 32.61 -16.55 7.09
C LYS A 719 32.18 -17.06 8.46
N PHE A 720 32.32 -16.24 9.49
CA PHE A 720 31.93 -16.61 10.85
C PHE A 720 31.13 -15.48 11.50
N ALA A 721 30.28 -15.85 12.45
CA ALA A 721 29.52 -14.94 13.29
C ALA A 721 29.87 -15.17 14.75
N GLU A 722 30.03 -14.08 15.50
CA GLU A 722 30.11 -14.12 16.96
C GLU A 722 28.75 -13.83 17.56
N VAL A 723 28.30 -14.74 18.42
CA VAL A 723 26.95 -14.74 18.99
C VAL A 723 27.04 -14.85 20.50
N LYS A 724 26.26 -14.03 21.20
CA LYS A 724 26.10 -14.10 22.66
C LYS A 724 24.84 -14.88 22.99
N VAL A 725 24.98 -15.95 23.79
CA VAL A 725 23.87 -16.81 24.20
C VAL A 725 23.66 -16.74 25.71
N SER A 726 22.41 -16.52 26.13
CA SER A 726 22.02 -16.50 27.53
C SER A 726 21.91 -17.92 28.09
N ALA A 727 21.94 -18.07 29.41
CA ALA A 727 21.61 -19.35 30.07
C ALA A 727 20.21 -19.87 29.72
N GLY A 728 19.28 -18.98 29.35
CA GLY A 728 17.93 -19.33 28.89
C GLY A 728 17.85 -19.78 27.42
N GLY A 729 18.94 -19.62 26.66
CA GLY A 729 19.05 -19.96 25.24
C GLY A 729 18.66 -18.85 24.25
N ASP A 730 18.28 -17.66 24.72
CA ASP A 730 18.14 -16.48 23.84
C ASP A 730 19.52 -16.07 23.32
N ALA A 731 19.59 -15.72 22.03
CA ALA A 731 20.83 -15.36 21.34
C ALA A 731 20.76 -13.97 20.70
N ILE A 732 21.88 -13.27 20.66
CA ILE A 732 22.08 -12.01 19.92
C ILE A 732 23.35 -12.12 19.11
N LEU A 733 23.29 -11.77 17.82
CA LEU A 733 24.48 -11.66 16.98
C LEU A 733 25.21 -10.35 17.25
N GLU A 734 26.45 -10.47 17.72
CA GLU A 734 27.28 -9.34 18.14
C GLU A 734 28.02 -8.72 16.95
N ARG A 735 28.70 -9.55 16.14
CA ARG A 735 29.44 -9.11 14.95
C ARG A 735 29.71 -10.25 13.97
N LEU A 736 30.01 -9.89 12.73
CA LEU A 736 30.53 -10.81 11.71
C LEU A 736 32.05 -10.72 11.63
N ILE A 737 32.72 -11.88 11.52
CA ILE A 737 34.16 -11.96 11.31
C ILE A 737 34.41 -11.99 9.80
N LEU A 738 35.00 -10.91 9.30
CA LEU A 738 35.45 -10.79 7.92
C LEU A 738 36.85 -11.40 7.78
N GLN A 739 37.02 -12.31 6.84
CA GLN A 739 38.35 -12.78 6.47
C GLN A 739 39.03 -11.67 5.65
N GLN A 740 40.24 -11.25 6.05
CA GLN A 740 41.00 -10.31 5.23
C GLN A 740 41.29 -10.98 3.89
N SER A 741 40.89 -10.34 2.79
CA SER A 741 41.34 -10.72 1.45
C SER A 741 42.86 -10.62 1.45
N VAL A 742 43.55 -11.76 1.44
CA VAL A 742 44.97 -11.79 1.09
C VAL A 742 45.00 -11.35 -0.37
N VAL A 743 45.29 -10.07 -0.57
CA VAL A 743 45.65 -9.56 -1.90
C VAL A 743 46.98 -10.23 -2.23
N GLN A 744 46.93 -11.25 -3.11
CA GLN A 744 48.10 -11.74 -3.83
C GLN A 744 48.23 -11.00 -5.14
#